data_AF-A0A535KZR7-F1
#
_entry.id   AF-A0A535KZR7-F1
#
_cell.length_a   1.000
_cell.length_b   1.000
_cell.length_c   1.000
_cell.angle_alpha   90.00
_cell.angle_beta   90.00
_cell.angle_gamma   90.00
#
_symmetry.space_group_name_H-M   'P 1'
#
loop_
_entity.id
_entity.type
_entity.pdbx_description
1 polymer ?
#
loop_
_entity_poly.entity_id
_entity_poly.type
_entity_poly.pdbx_seq_one_letter_code
_entity_poly.pdbx_strand_id
1 'polypeptide(L)'
;MTKKKDQKISVSQADEAQARSVLGQFHQIAKELHSSTDQKEAETALTAITSMPETAQMALVKALSRERDTDAADVLTAINELSPGKNVRKEARRSLIRLEQEKIYPQWEAPIDRTPVLALQDIQASSNPPRFWKGVVTNSLDVGEAQLMLFWEQGDNYKDVRVLGFLLEFWHDGVKDFFTTVESKRNIDKLVAEMQSQVETLDCSLAKGRRLIQEALEANKKHGTAPHRDYRLHASLVKQLVLDAPVIEDEDEDEDDIEDEEDIGTSIIDPDMEPTQVVTRFMDAWVDGDFDLAYNLLSADSSLREGLSEEEWIERRDEWFDAADPVRFKPNFLHERETQKTGIWLPNPFSRGRSTPDKVVEVGWSIELDDISENSSLPSLPELPQATVSYKETGRHWFWTSYTLVQEEGGWRIQSMTDEGTNAQGIPVAELQKRIEEHNKRIEDITKKHKPTDSDAPEYLLEILWRAMQMIYYDDALLVQSPLDHSIYVDAASRAIIFDENERALVYLEREVHQFPEERGETLRQIGAIQMQLSDHYYEEEEEEEYGDEEERAERFRELAEASLRESLSVENSATGHLLLADLLIESGDDDDLDEAEDHLHQAQELTTDQSELTLIENDLGEISMVRGEYEQALSHGKRILELDPDHPTAWYNIGKTYQEMGNLEEARAAFRRSIELHPDYIESYAALVEIFTGEG
;
A
#
# COMPACT_ATOMS: atom_id res chain seq x y z
N MET A 1 -27.64 7.05 -36.82
CA MET A 1 -27.14 6.96 -38.21
C MET A 1 -27.41 8.26 -38.96
N THR A 2 -26.36 9.00 -39.32
CA THR A 2 -26.38 10.01 -40.39
C THR A 2 -24.97 10.12 -40.97
N LYS A 3 -24.75 9.50 -42.13
CA LYS A 3 -23.50 9.58 -42.92
C LYS A 3 -23.35 10.97 -43.53
N LYS A 4 -22.22 11.66 -43.31
CA LYS A 4 -21.77 12.78 -44.16
C LYS A 4 -21.01 12.21 -45.37
N LYS A 5 -21.44 12.61 -46.57
CA LYS A 5 -20.90 12.24 -47.90
C LYS A 5 -19.57 12.94 -48.17
N ASP A 6 -18.57 12.19 -48.65
CA ASP A 6 -17.37 12.70 -49.31
C ASP A 6 -17.70 13.34 -50.66
N GLN A 7 -17.25 14.58 -50.86
CA GLN A 7 -17.27 15.27 -52.15
C GLN A 7 -15.90 15.08 -52.82
N LYS A 8 -15.81 14.21 -53.85
CA LYS A 8 -14.59 14.04 -54.66
C LYS A 8 -14.40 15.27 -55.56
N ILE A 9 -13.37 16.07 -55.28
CA ILE A 9 -12.90 17.15 -56.15
C ILE A 9 -12.24 16.50 -57.39
N SER A 10 -12.68 16.84 -58.61
CA SER A 10 -12.09 16.33 -59.86
C SER A 10 -10.89 17.19 -60.30
N VAL A 11 -9.73 16.57 -60.50
CA VAL A 11 -8.50 17.23 -60.96
C VAL A 11 -8.62 17.61 -62.44
N SER A 12 -8.21 18.83 -62.83
CA SER A 12 -8.28 19.29 -64.22
C SER A 12 -7.14 18.69 -65.08
N GLN A 13 -7.34 18.57 -66.41
CA GLN A 13 -6.27 18.10 -67.32
C GLN A 13 -5.02 19.00 -67.30
N ALA A 14 -5.18 20.29 -67.01
CA ALA A 14 -4.07 21.22 -66.86
C ALA A 14 -3.24 20.92 -65.59
N ASP A 15 -3.93 20.62 -64.48
CA ASP A 15 -3.29 20.26 -63.20
C ASP A 15 -2.52 18.93 -63.31
N GLU A 16 -3.06 17.94 -64.03
CA GLU A 16 -2.35 16.68 -64.29
C GLU A 16 -1.10 16.87 -65.16
N ALA A 17 -1.16 17.77 -66.16
CA ALA A 17 0.00 18.08 -66.99
C ALA A 17 1.11 18.77 -66.20
N GLN A 18 0.73 19.69 -65.31
CA GLN A 18 1.67 20.41 -64.44
C GLN A 18 2.31 19.46 -63.42
N ALA A 19 1.51 18.58 -62.80
CA ALA A 19 2.02 17.54 -61.90
C ALA A 19 3.00 16.61 -62.60
N ARG A 20 2.71 16.14 -63.83
CA ARG A 20 3.64 15.29 -64.60
C ARG A 20 4.93 16.00 -64.97
N SER A 21 4.88 17.30 -65.26
CA SER A 21 6.07 18.09 -65.57
C SER A 21 7.03 18.17 -64.37
N VAL A 22 6.50 18.37 -63.17
CA VAL A 22 7.30 18.44 -61.94
C VAL A 22 7.70 17.04 -61.46
N LEU A 23 6.86 16.03 -61.69
CA LEU A 23 7.19 14.63 -61.44
C LEU A 23 8.46 14.22 -62.19
N GLY A 24 8.70 14.70 -63.41
CA GLY A 24 9.94 14.40 -64.15
C GLY A 24 11.22 15.02 -63.55
N GLN A 25 11.10 15.86 -62.52
CA GLN A 25 12.22 16.59 -61.90
C GLN A 25 12.47 16.16 -60.46
N PHE A 26 11.74 15.17 -59.94
CA PHE A 26 11.78 14.83 -58.51
C PHE A 26 13.16 14.41 -58.01
N HIS A 27 13.96 13.68 -58.81
CA HIS A 27 15.36 13.35 -58.47
C HIS A 27 16.23 14.61 -58.30
N GLN A 28 16.02 15.63 -59.13
CA GLN A 28 16.75 16.89 -59.02
C GLN A 28 16.30 17.66 -57.77
N ILE A 29 15.01 17.64 -57.45
CA ILE A 29 14.47 18.25 -56.23
C ILE A 29 15.01 17.52 -54.99
N ALA A 30 15.04 16.18 -54.99
CA ALA A 30 15.63 15.38 -53.91
C ALA A 30 17.12 15.72 -53.70
N LYS A 31 17.88 15.86 -54.79
CA LYS A 31 19.28 16.28 -54.71
C LYS A 31 19.45 17.68 -54.13
N GLU A 32 18.58 18.63 -54.51
CA GLU A 32 18.59 19.98 -53.96
C GLU A 32 18.23 19.99 -52.46
N LEU A 33 17.25 19.16 -52.07
CA LEU A 33 16.89 18.91 -50.69
C LEU A 33 18.07 18.37 -49.89
N HIS A 34 18.77 17.33 -50.37
CA HIS A 34 19.97 16.78 -49.73
C HIS A 34 21.14 17.77 -49.62
N SER A 35 21.18 18.78 -50.50
CA SER A 35 22.18 19.84 -50.43
C SER A 35 21.78 21.03 -49.56
N SER A 36 20.55 21.05 -49.03
CA SER A 36 20.03 22.15 -48.20
C SER A 36 20.58 22.06 -46.78
N THR A 37 21.11 23.17 -46.26
CA THR A 37 21.70 23.24 -44.92
C THR A 37 20.79 23.90 -43.88
N ASP A 38 19.76 24.61 -44.32
CA ASP A 38 18.74 25.21 -43.48
C ASP A 38 17.32 25.07 -44.07
N GLN A 39 16.29 25.33 -43.24
CA GLN A 39 14.88 25.20 -43.63
C GLN A 39 14.52 26.07 -44.84
N LYS A 40 15.13 27.25 -44.99
CA LYS A 40 14.81 28.18 -46.08
C LYS A 40 15.34 27.68 -47.42
N GLU A 41 16.51 27.04 -47.42
CA GLU A 41 17.06 26.36 -48.59
C GLU A 41 16.18 25.17 -49.00
N ALA A 42 15.69 24.37 -48.03
CA ALA A 42 14.78 23.26 -48.29
C ALA A 42 13.40 23.70 -48.82
N GLU A 43 12.83 24.78 -48.28
CA GLU A 43 11.60 25.41 -48.81
C GLU A 43 11.81 25.96 -50.23
N THR A 44 13.01 26.46 -50.53
CA THR A 44 13.37 26.93 -51.88
C THR A 44 13.37 25.77 -52.88
N ALA A 45 13.95 24.61 -52.52
CA ALA A 45 13.93 23.41 -53.35
C ALA A 45 12.49 22.92 -53.65
N LEU A 46 11.56 23.11 -52.72
CA LEU A 46 10.14 22.75 -52.91
C LEU A 46 9.31 23.80 -53.64
N THR A 47 9.86 24.97 -53.99
CA THR A 47 9.08 26.07 -54.58
C THR A 47 8.42 25.67 -55.90
N ALA A 48 9.05 24.80 -56.69
CA ALA A 48 8.46 24.25 -57.93
C ALA A 48 7.17 23.44 -57.66
N ILE A 49 7.02 22.89 -56.45
CA ILE A 49 5.87 22.11 -56.01
C ILE A 49 4.84 23.01 -55.31
N THR A 50 5.27 23.83 -54.35
CA THR A 50 4.37 24.65 -53.52
C THR A 50 3.72 25.80 -54.29
N SER A 51 4.31 26.23 -55.41
CA SER A 51 3.72 27.23 -56.31
C SER A 51 2.63 26.68 -57.25
N MET A 52 2.44 25.35 -57.33
CA MET A 52 1.37 24.75 -58.12
C MET A 52 0.01 24.83 -57.40
N PRO A 53 -1.13 24.78 -58.11
CA PRO A 53 -2.45 24.63 -57.49
C PRO A 53 -2.52 23.38 -56.59
N GLU A 54 -3.27 23.44 -55.48
CA GLU A 54 -3.40 22.34 -54.51
C GLU A 54 -3.86 21.02 -55.18
N THR A 55 -4.72 21.11 -56.20
CA THR A 55 -5.17 19.96 -57.02
C THR A 55 -4.03 19.32 -57.82
N ALA A 56 -3.09 20.11 -58.34
CA ALA A 56 -1.90 19.63 -59.04
C ALA A 56 -0.87 19.05 -58.05
N GLN A 57 -0.68 19.69 -56.88
CA GLN A 57 0.17 19.14 -55.81
C GLN A 57 -0.34 17.78 -55.33
N MET A 58 -1.66 17.65 -55.14
CA MET A 58 -2.31 16.40 -54.76
C MET A 58 -2.14 15.29 -55.81
N ALA A 59 -2.17 15.66 -57.09
CA ALA A 59 -1.91 14.73 -58.19
C ALA A 59 -0.44 14.29 -58.23
N LEU A 60 0.50 15.23 -58.01
CA LEU A 60 1.93 14.95 -57.93
C LEU A 60 2.26 14.00 -56.77
N VAL A 61 1.76 14.28 -55.56
CA VAL A 61 1.97 13.43 -54.37
C VAL A 61 1.52 12.00 -54.62
N LYS A 62 0.34 11.82 -55.25
CA LYS A 62 -0.16 10.49 -55.61
C LYS A 62 0.69 9.82 -56.69
N ALA A 63 1.27 10.58 -57.61
CA ALA A 63 2.15 10.05 -58.64
C ALA A 63 3.51 9.62 -58.05
N LEU A 64 4.13 10.45 -57.20
CA LEU A 64 5.36 10.12 -56.46
C LEU A 64 5.22 8.82 -55.67
N SER A 65 4.05 8.57 -55.06
CA SER A 65 3.77 7.32 -54.34
C SER A 65 3.82 6.05 -55.21
N ARG A 66 3.87 6.18 -56.54
CA ARG A 66 3.90 5.06 -57.49
C ARG A 66 5.26 4.87 -58.17
N GLU A 67 6.18 5.81 -58.03
CA GLU A 67 7.51 5.75 -58.67
C GLU A 67 8.43 4.70 -58.02
N ARG A 68 8.09 4.24 -56.80
CA ARG A 68 8.86 3.22 -56.06
C ARG A 68 10.36 3.56 -55.95
N ASP A 69 10.65 4.81 -55.61
CA ASP A 69 11.99 5.35 -55.62
C ASP A 69 12.28 6.11 -54.31
N THR A 70 13.51 6.03 -53.81
CA THR A 70 13.94 6.69 -52.56
C THR A 70 13.91 8.21 -52.67
N ASP A 71 14.23 8.77 -53.84
CA ASP A 71 14.16 10.22 -54.07
C ASP A 71 12.70 10.69 -54.08
N ALA A 72 11.76 9.82 -54.50
CA ALA A 72 10.34 10.12 -54.43
C ALA A 72 9.86 10.13 -52.96
N ALA A 73 10.38 9.21 -52.14
CA ALA A 73 10.15 9.22 -50.70
C ALA A 73 10.76 10.48 -50.04
N ASP A 74 11.93 10.93 -50.46
CA ASP A 74 12.57 12.15 -49.96
C ASP A 74 11.75 13.40 -50.26
N VAL A 75 11.28 13.54 -51.50
CA VAL A 75 10.41 14.64 -51.90
C VAL A 75 9.07 14.57 -51.17
N LEU A 76 8.50 13.38 -50.95
CA LEU A 76 7.27 13.21 -50.16
C LEU A 76 7.47 13.59 -48.69
N THR A 77 8.62 13.26 -48.10
CA THR A 77 9.01 13.68 -46.75
C THR A 77 9.11 15.20 -46.67
N ALA A 78 9.78 15.83 -47.63
CA ALA A 78 9.87 17.28 -47.72
C ALA A 78 8.50 17.96 -47.90
N ILE A 79 7.61 17.42 -48.73
CA ILE A 79 6.24 17.93 -48.87
C ILE A 79 5.45 17.76 -47.57
N ASN A 80 5.58 16.62 -46.89
CA ASN A 80 4.91 16.37 -45.61
C ASN A 80 5.37 17.38 -44.55
N GLU A 81 6.66 17.68 -44.49
CA GLU A 81 7.23 18.54 -43.45
C GLU A 81 7.04 20.04 -43.75
N LEU A 82 7.22 20.47 -45.00
CA LEU A 82 7.41 21.89 -45.34
C LEU A 82 6.28 22.48 -46.21
N SER A 83 5.37 21.67 -46.79
CA SER A 83 4.32 22.23 -47.65
C SER A 83 3.30 23.02 -46.82
N PRO A 84 2.85 24.22 -47.27
CA PRO A 84 1.86 25.02 -46.53
C PRO A 84 0.46 24.40 -46.56
N GLY A 85 0.15 23.55 -47.54
CA GLY A 85 -1.19 22.96 -47.73
C GLY A 85 -1.47 21.75 -46.83
N LYS A 86 -2.38 21.91 -45.86
CA LYS A 86 -2.73 20.86 -44.88
C LYS A 86 -3.16 19.53 -45.51
N ASN A 87 -3.95 19.56 -46.58
CA ASN A 87 -4.41 18.32 -47.23
C ASN A 87 -3.29 17.64 -48.02
N VAL A 88 -2.40 18.42 -48.62
CA VAL A 88 -1.24 17.93 -49.37
C VAL A 88 -0.26 17.23 -48.42
N ARG A 89 0.03 17.81 -47.24
CA ARG A 89 0.82 17.15 -46.19
C ARG A 89 0.23 15.80 -45.76
N LYS A 90 -1.08 15.77 -45.51
CA LYS A 90 -1.79 14.53 -45.13
C LYS A 90 -1.70 13.45 -46.20
N GLU A 91 -1.85 13.80 -47.47
CA GLU A 91 -1.72 12.81 -48.56
C GLU A 91 -0.26 12.40 -48.78
N ALA A 92 0.72 13.28 -48.54
CA ALA A 92 2.14 12.94 -48.61
C ALA A 92 2.53 11.94 -47.52
N ARG A 93 2.09 12.15 -46.27
CA ARG A 93 2.22 11.17 -45.19
C ARG A 93 1.60 9.81 -45.55
N ARG A 94 0.37 9.81 -46.08
CA ARG A 94 -0.29 8.57 -46.55
C ARG A 94 0.46 7.88 -47.69
N SER A 95 1.14 8.66 -48.53
CA SER A 95 1.90 8.16 -49.66
C SER A 95 3.24 7.56 -49.23
N LEU A 96 3.89 8.12 -48.20
CA LEU A 96 5.07 7.55 -47.55
C LEU A 96 4.78 6.17 -46.95
N ILE A 97 3.68 6.03 -46.21
CA ILE A 97 3.25 4.74 -45.64
C ILE A 97 3.10 3.66 -46.73
N ARG A 98 2.62 4.03 -47.93
CA ARG A 98 2.52 3.08 -49.05
C ARG A 98 3.89 2.65 -49.58
N LEU A 99 4.86 3.57 -49.64
CA LEU A 99 6.23 3.26 -50.07
C LEU A 99 6.98 2.43 -49.01
N GLU A 100 6.75 2.70 -47.73
CA GLU A 100 7.29 1.92 -46.60
C GLU A 100 6.79 0.47 -46.60
N GLN A 101 5.51 0.24 -46.93
CA GLN A 101 4.98 -1.12 -47.14
C GLN A 101 5.70 -1.88 -48.27
N GLU A 102 6.26 -1.14 -49.22
CA GLU A 102 7.08 -1.68 -50.30
C GLU A 102 8.59 -1.65 -49.99
N LYS A 103 8.94 -1.37 -48.73
CA LYS A 103 10.31 -1.28 -48.18
C LYS A 103 11.18 -0.20 -48.82
N ILE A 104 10.56 0.91 -49.23
CA ILE A 104 11.25 2.07 -49.79
C ILE A 104 11.17 3.21 -48.77
N TYR A 105 12.32 3.61 -48.24
CA TYR A 105 12.43 4.56 -47.15
C TYR A 105 13.11 5.85 -47.62
N PRO A 106 12.65 7.02 -47.14
CA PRO A 106 13.34 8.28 -47.38
C PRO A 106 14.70 8.28 -46.67
N GLN A 107 15.68 8.94 -47.28
CA GLN A 107 17.00 9.21 -46.73
C GLN A 107 17.21 10.70 -46.42
N TRP A 108 16.31 11.56 -46.88
CA TRP A 108 16.35 13.00 -46.63
C TRP A 108 15.62 13.36 -45.32
N GLU A 109 16.29 14.15 -44.49
CA GLU A 109 15.71 14.73 -43.29
C GLU A 109 15.68 16.26 -43.38
N ALA A 110 14.57 16.85 -42.97
CA ALA A 110 14.42 18.30 -43.01
C ALA A 110 15.41 18.98 -42.05
N PRO A 111 16.20 19.98 -42.49
CA PRO A 111 17.05 20.79 -41.63
C PRO A 111 16.18 21.79 -40.87
N ILE A 112 15.34 21.29 -39.96
CA ILE A 112 14.49 22.09 -39.08
C ILE A 112 15.06 21.93 -37.68
N ASP A 113 15.57 23.03 -37.14
CA ASP A 113 15.73 23.19 -35.70
C ASP A 113 14.33 23.40 -35.14
N ARG A 114 13.63 22.31 -34.77
CA ARG A 114 12.27 22.40 -34.25
C ARG A 114 12.33 23.03 -32.87
N THR A 115 12.11 24.34 -32.80
CA THR A 115 11.67 24.99 -31.57
C THR A 115 10.26 24.50 -31.26
N PRO A 116 10.00 23.84 -30.11
CA PRO A 116 8.69 23.24 -29.82
C PRO A 116 7.69 24.31 -29.35
N VAL A 117 7.27 25.23 -30.22
CA VAL A 117 6.43 26.39 -29.82
C VAL A 117 4.91 26.11 -29.85
N LEU A 118 4.44 24.92 -30.22
CA LEU A 118 2.99 24.64 -30.25
C LEU A 118 2.48 23.53 -29.32
N ALA A 119 3.36 22.85 -28.57
CA ALA A 119 2.94 21.91 -27.50
C ALA A 119 3.05 22.53 -26.09
N LEU A 120 3.92 23.54 -25.92
CA LEU A 120 4.16 24.20 -24.63
C LEU A 120 3.09 25.24 -24.26
N GLN A 121 2.34 25.78 -25.23
CA GLN A 121 1.35 26.84 -24.95
C GLN A 121 0.08 26.33 -24.26
N ASP A 122 -0.27 25.05 -24.40
CA ASP A 122 -1.49 24.50 -23.76
C ASP A 122 -1.24 23.96 -22.34
N ILE A 123 0.00 23.62 -21.99
CA ILE A 123 0.33 23.07 -20.66
C ILE A 123 0.51 24.19 -19.62
N GLN A 124 1.00 25.36 -20.02
CA GLN A 124 1.21 26.49 -19.11
C GLN A 124 0.05 27.51 -19.08
N ALA A 125 -0.98 27.34 -19.93
CA ALA A 125 -2.08 28.30 -20.06
C ALA A 125 -3.50 27.68 -19.94
N SER A 126 -3.63 26.38 -19.70
CA SER A 126 -4.92 25.75 -19.38
C SER A 126 -5.18 25.82 -17.87
N SER A 127 -6.45 25.89 -17.48
CA SER A 127 -6.84 25.81 -16.06
C SER A 127 -6.55 24.44 -15.44
N ASN A 128 -6.28 23.43 -16.28
CA ASN A 128 -6.18 22.03 -15.90
C ASN A 128 -4.90 21.42 -16.51
N PRO A 129 -3.78 21.36 -15.77
CA PRO A 129 -2.53 20.78 -16.26
C PRO A 129 -2.68 19.27 -16.53
N PRO A 130 -1.87 18.67 -17.43
CA PRO A 130 -1.93 17.23 -17.69
C PRO A 130 -1.61 16.41 -16.43
N ARG A 131 -2.52 15.49 -16.04
CA ARG A 131 -2.36 14.58 -14.89
C ARG A 131 -1.87 13.23 -15.38
N PHE A 132 -0.85 12.66 -14.75
CA PHE A 132 -0.44 11.28 -15.05
C PHE A 132 -1.57 10.33 -14.67
N TRP A 133 -1.90 9.37 -15.54
CA TRP A 133 -3.03 8.46 -15.32
C TRP A 133 -2.58 7.04 -14.98
N LYS A 134 -1.79 6.42 -15.85
CA LYS A 134 -1.23 5.07 -15.63
C LYS A 134 -0.06 4.82 -16.58
N GLY A 135 0.65 3.72 -16.37
CA GLY A 135 1.65 3.22 -17.30
C GLY A 135 1.66 1.69 -17.33
N VAL A 136 2.13 1.12 -18.44
CA VAL A 136 2.21 -0.33 -18.65
C VAL A 136 3.52 -0.67 -19.32
N VAL A 137 4.19 -1.73 -18.87
CA VAL A 137 5.45 -2.23 -19.43
C VAL A 137 5.40 -3.74 -19.67
N THR A 138 6.07 -4.26 -20.69
CA THR A 138 6.18 -5.72 -20.89
C THR A 138 7.09 -6.39 -19.87
N ASN A 139 6.71 -7.58 -19.39
CA ASN A 139 7.54 -8.44 -18.56
C ASN A 139 8.58 -9.19 -19.43
N SER A 140 9.55 -8.43 -19.95
CA SER A 140 10.59 -8.96 -20.88
C SER A 140 11.99 -8.37 -20.60
N LEU A 141 12.20 -7.84 -19.39
CA LEU A 141 13.45 -7.20 -18.98
C LEU A 141 14.64 -8.18 -18.98
N ASP A 142 14.38 -9.46 -18.73
CA ASP A 142 15.33 -10.58 -18.81
C ASP A 142 15.92 -10.79 -20.21
N VAL A 143 15.19 -10.39 -21.26
CA VAL A 143 15.64 -10.47 -22.67
C VAL A 143 16.35 -9.17 -23.12
N GLY A 144 16.38 -8.14 -22.26
CA GLY A 144 17.03 -6.86 -22.53
C GLY A 144 16.25 -5.88 -23.39
N GLU A 145 14.99 -6.19 -23.73
CA GLU A 145 14.06 -5.32 -24.46
C GLU A 145 12.73 -5.14 -23.69
N ALA A 146 12.21 -3.92 -23.61
CA ALA A 146 10.92 -3.63 -22.98
C ALA A 146 10.09 -2.64 -23.79
N GLN A 147 8.79 -2.92 -23.94
CA GLN A 147 7.84 -1.96 -24.48
C GLN A 147 7.13 -1.24 -23.34
N LEU A 148 7.30 0.08 -23.27
CA LEU A 148 6.75 0.94 -22.22
C LEU A 148 5.71 1.90 -22.80
N MET A 149 4.55 2.03 -22.16
CA MET A 149 3.54 3.04 -22.48
C MET A 149 3.16 3.83 -21.24
N LEU A 150 3.20 5.16 -21.35
CA LEU A 150 2.83 6.09 -20.28
C LEU A 150 1.67 6.99 -20.74
N PHE A 151 0.71 7.26 -19.85
CA PHE A 151 -0.56 7.91 -20.17
C PHE A 151 -0.81 9.17 -19.33
N TRP A 152 -1.19 10.31 -19.95
CA TRP A 152 -1.59 11.56 -19.26
C TRP A 152 -2.98 12.00 -19.66
N GLU A 153 -3.85 12.27 -18.71
CA GLU A 153 -5.12 12.94 -18.96
C GLU A 153 -4.90 14.42 -19.25
N GLN A 154 -5.59 14.93 -20.27
CA GLN A 154 -5.47 16.33 -20.69
C GLN A 154 -6.80 16.88 -21.27
N GLY A 155 -6.87 18.19 -21.37
CA GLY A 155 -8.03 18.93 -21.88
C GLY A 155 -9.06 19.27 -20.80
N ASP A 156 -9.98 20.19 -21.11
CA ASP A 156 -10.89 20.84 -20.14
C ASP A 156 -11.77 19.90 -19.29
N ASN A 157 -11.88 18.62 -19.65
CA ASN A 157 -12.65 17.60 -18.91
C ASN A 157 -11.88 16.29 -18.69
N TYR A 158 -10.54 16.27 -18.87
CA TYR A 158 -9.70 15.06 -18.73
C TYR A 158 -10.17 13.84 -19.56
N LYS A 159 -10.78 14.08 -20.73
CA LYS A 159 -11.34 13.03 -21.62
C LYS A 159 -10.35 12.54 -22.67
N ASP A 160 -9.35 13.35 -22.98
CA ASP A 160 -8.30 13.02 -23.94
C ASP A 160 -7.05 12.56 -23.20
N VAL A 161 -6.41 11.50 -23.71
CA VAL A 161 -5.25 10.85 -23.09
C VAL A 161 -4.04 10.95 -24.00
N ARG A 162 -3.03 11.66 -23.48
CA ARG A 162 -1.59 11.66 -23.78
C ARG A 162 -0.92 10.29 -23.78
N VAL A 163 -0.67 9.63 -24.91
CA VAL A 163 0.20 8.43 -24.93
C VAL A 163 1.64 8.82 -25.26
N LEU A 164 2.60 8.34 -24.46
CA LEU A 164 4.02 8.25 -24.80
C LEU A 164 4.41 6.76 -24.82
N GLY A 165 4.65 6.21 -26.00
CA GLY A 165 5.06 4.81 -26.17
C GLY A 165 6.53 4.71 -26.55
N PHE A 166 7.25 3.78 -25.92
CA PHE A 166 8.68 3.54 -26.08
C PHE A 166 8.93 2.06 -26.36
N LEU A 167 9.93 1.79 -27.20
CA LEU A 167 10.61 0.50 -27.23
C LEU A 167 12.03 0.72 -26.72
N LEU A 168 12.35 0.10 -25.60
CA LEU A 168 13.61 0.26 -24.88
C LEU A 168 14.45 -1.02 -25.04
N GLU A 169 15.74 -0.86 -25.21
CA GLU A 169 16.72 -1.94 -25.21
C GLU A 169 17.95 -1.50 -24.42
N PHE A 170 18.36 -2.31 -23.46
CA PHE A 170 19.27 -1.83 -22.41
C PHE A 170 20.74 -2.17 -22.68
N TRP A 171 21.05 -3.04 -23.66
CA TRP A 171 22.40 -3.57 -23.84
C TRP A 171 23.18 -2.86 -24.95
N HIS A 172 22.55 -2.20 -25.92
CA HIS A 172 23.24 -1.51 -27.02
C HIS A 172 22.51 -0.31 -27.64
N ASP A 173 21.27 -0.49 -28.08
CA ASP A 173 20.50 0.44 -28.92
C ASP A 173 19.70 1.47 -28.12
N GLY A 174 19.52 1.29 -26.81
CA GLY A 174 18.85 2.26 -25.94
C GLY A 174 17.39 2.47 -26.30
N VAL A 175 16.95 3.72 -26.48
CA VAL A 175 15.59 4.01 -26.96
C VAL A 175 15.49 3.68 -28.46
N LYS A 176 15.00 2.49 -28.78
CA LYS A 176 14.89 1.94 -30.15
C LYS A 176 13.74 2.53 -30.94
N ASP A 177 12.60 2.78 -30.29
CA ASP A 177 11.43 3.40 -30.91
C ASP A 177 10.71 4.33 -29.93
N PHE A 178 9.99 5.30 -30.48
CA PHE A 178 9.16 6.22 -29.72
C PHE A 178 8.01 6.73 -30.56
N PHE A 179 6.81 6.77 -29.98
CA PHE A 179 5.67 7.46 -30.55
C PHE A 179 4.89 8.24 -29.50
N THR A 180 4.11 9.23 -29.96
CA THR A 180 3.12 9.90 -29.14
C THR A 180 1.83 10.12 -29.92
N THR A 181 0.69 9.92 -29.25
CA THR A 181 -0.65 10.16 -29.80
C THR A 181 -1.58 10.68 -28.71
N VAL A 182 -2.72 11.25 -29.11
CA VAL A 182 -3.81 11.64 -28.21
C VAL A 182 -5.03 10.82 -28.57
N GLU A 183 -5.59 10.07 -27.63
CA GLU A 183 -6.72 9.17 -27.82
C GLU A 183 -7.75 9.31 -26.68
N SER A 184 -8.96 8.78 -26.83
CA SER A 184 -9.93 8.74 -25.71
C SER A 184 -9.59 7.61 -24.72
N LYS A 185 -9.91 7.74 -23.42
CA LYS A 185 -9.73 6.68 -22.39
C LYS A 185 -10.14 5.28 -22.88
N ARG A 186 -11.34 5.16 -23.48
CA ARG A 186 -11.85 3.89 -24.05
C ARG A 186 -10.95 3.25 -25.13
N ASN A 187 -10.23 4.05 -25.92
CA ASN A 187 -9.29 3.54 -26.92
C ASN A 187 -7.98 3.09 -26.26
N ILE A 188 -7.58 3.74 -25.16
CA ILE A 188 -6.41 3.33 -24.37
C ILE A 188 -6.66 1.99 -23.70
N ASP A 189 -7.81 1.80 -23.05
CA ASP A 189 -8.11 0.52 -22.40
C ASP A 189 -8.14 -0.64 -23.40
N LYS A 190 -8.60 -0.39 -24.64
CA LYS A 190 -8.51 -1.37 -25.72
C LYS A 190 -7.06 -1.64 -26.15
N LEU A 191 -6.23 -0.60 -26.26
CA LEU A 191 -4.82 -0.74 -26.61
C LEU A 191 -4.06 -1.55 -25.56
N VAL A 192 -4.32 -1.27 -24.28
CA VAL A 192 -3.73 -2.00 -23.14
C VAL A 192 -4.21 -3.45 -23.13
N ALA A 193 -5.51 -3.71 -23.27
CA ALA A 193 -6.05 -5.06 -23.34
C ALA A 193 -5.53 -5.86 -24.55
N GLU A 194 -5.36 -5.22 -25.71
CA GLU A 194 -4.75 -5.87 -26.89
C GLU A 194 -3.28 -6.23 -26.63
N MET A 195 -2.53 -5.40 -25.93
CA MET A 195 -1.14 -5.67 -25.54
C MET A 195 -1.05 -6.83 -24.52
N GLN A 196 -1.84 -6.77 -23.45
CA GLN A 196 -1.95 -7.81 -22.40
C GLN A 196 -2.34 -9.18 -22.97
N SER A 197 -3.13 -9.21 -24.06
CA SER A 197 -3.51 -10.46 -24.71
C SER A 197 -2.37 -11.16 -25.47
N GLN A 198 -1.27 -10.46 -25.76
CA GLN A 198 -0.16 -10.96 -26.58
C GLN A 198 1.11 -11.21 -25.78
N VAL A 199 1.36 -10.43 -24.74
CA VAL A 199 2.57 -10.46 -23.92
C VAL A 199 2.17 -10.16 -22.49
N GLU A 200 2.81 -10.81 -21.53
CA GLU A 200 2.65 -10.51 -20.12
C GLU A 200 3.14 -9.09 -19.83
N THR A 201 2.34 -8.30 -19.10
CA THR A 201 2.64 -6.90 -18.82
C THR A 201 2.52 -6.63 -17.33
N LEU A 202 3.33 -5.72 -16.84
CA LEU A 202 3.27 -5.20 -15.49
C LEU A 202 2.79 -3.75 -15.53
N ASP A 203 2.11 -3.33 -14.47
CA ASP A 203 1.82 -1.92 -14.25
C ASP A 203 3.12 -1.14 -14.00
N CYS A 204 3.10 0.12 -14.46
CA CYS A 204 4.29 0.95 -14.49
C CYS A 204 3.98 2.36 -13.99
N SER A 205 4.46 2.66 -12.78
CA SER A 205 4.45 4.01 -12.23
C SER A 205 5.26 4.98 -13.10
N LEU A 206 4.98 6.28 -13.00
CA LEU A 206 5.73 7.30 -13.73
C LEU A 206 7.23 7.27 -13.37
N ALA A 207 7.55 6.96 -12.10
CA ALA A 207 8.92 6.82 -11.61
C ALA A 207 9.63 5.63 -12.26
N LYS A 208 8.99 4.45 -12.30
CA LYS A 208 9.51 3.25 -13.00
C LYS A 208 9.70 3.51 -14.49
N GLY A 209 8.72 4.13 -15.15
CA GLY A 209 8.84 4.52 -16.55
C GLY A 209 9.99 5.51 -16.81
N ARG A 210 10.18 6.49 -15.94
CA ARG A 210 11.29 7.46 -15.98
C ARG A 210 12.64 6.75 -15.89
N ARG A 211 12.81 5.82 -14.94
CA ARG A 211 14.05 5.04 -14.74
C ARG A 211 14.40 4.24 -15.99
N LEU A 212 13.45 3.48 -16.54
CA LEU A 212 13.67 2.68 -17.75
C LEU A 212 14.08 3.54 -18.95
N ILE A 213 13.45 4.71 -19.11
CA ILE A 213 13.84 5.64 -20.17
C ILE A 213 15.25 6.19 -19.92
N GLN A 214 15.61 6.53 -18.68
CA GLN A 214 16.95 7.00 -18.33
C GLN A 214 18.02 5.94 -18.59
N GLU A 215 17.79 4.69 -18.19
CA GLU A 215 18.69 3.56 -18.43
C GLU A 215 18.90 3.31 -19.93
N ALA A 216 17.83 3.32 -20.71
CA ALA A 216 17.92 3.22 -22.18
C ALA A 216 18.72 4.38 -22.79
N LEU A 217 18.58 5.61 -22.28
CA LEU A 217 19.38 6.75 -22.72
C LEU A 217 20.86 6.65 -22.31
N GLU A 218 21.15 6.01 -21.17
CA GLU A 218 22.50 5.70 -20.74
C GLU A 218 23.14 4.63 -21.62
N ALA A 219 22.38 3.59 -22.00
CA ALA A 219 22.79 2.60 -22.99
C ALA A 219 23.12 3.28 -24.33
N ASN A 220 22.25 4.21 -24.80
CA ASN A 220 22.54 5.03 -25.97
C ASN A 220 23.90 5.75 -25.85
N LYS A 221 24.13 6.42 -24.71
CA LYS A 221 25.36 7.17 -24.45
C LYS A 221 26.60 6.29 -24.36
N LYS A 222 26.49 5.12 -23.70
CA LYS A 222 27.57 4.15 -23.49
C LYS A 222 28.03 3.52 -24.79
N HIS A 223 27.10 3.17 -25.67
CA HIS A 223 27.37 2.49 -26.94
C HIS A 223 27.51 3.45 -28.13
N GLY A 224 27.32 4.75 -27.91
CA GLY A 224 27.41 5.77 -28.95
C GLY A 224 26.28 5.68 -29.98
N THR A 225 25.18 5.01 -29.64
CA THR A 225 23.96 4.96 -30.44
C THR A 225 23.12 6.20 -30.13
N ALA A 226 22.39 6.71 -31.12
CA ALA A 226 21.55 7.89 -30.92
C ALA A 226 20.11 7.43 -30.63
N PRO A 227 19.43 7.97 -29.60
CA PRO A 227 18.04 7.63 -29.30
C PRO A 227 17.14 7.81 -30.52
N HIS A 228 16.06 7.04 -30.64
CA HIS A 228 15.16 7.05 -31.80
C HIS A 228 14.82 8.47 -32.28
N ARG A 229 14.72 8.66 -33.59
CA ARG A 229 14.53 10.00 -34.20
C ARG A 229 13.30 10.72 -33.62
N ASP A 230 12.20 10.00 -33.45
CA ASP A 230 10.96 10.58 -32.93
C ASP A 230 11.06 10.91 -31.44
N TYR A 231 11.85 10.17 -30.67
CA TYR A 231 12.18 10.52 -29.29
C TYR A 231 12.91 11.86 -29.26
N ARG A 232 13.95 12.04 -30.08
CA ARG A 232 14.72 13.29 -30.15
C ARG A 232 13.84 14.49 -30.53
N LEU A 233 12.88 14.29 -31.44
CA LEU A 233 11.93 15.32 -31.85
C LEU A 233 10.95 15.74 -30.74
N HIS A 234 10.68 14.85 -29.77
CA HIS A 234 9.79 15.09 -28.65
C HIS A 234 10.52 15.13 -27.31
N ALA A 235 11.86 15.27 -27.32
CA ALA A 235 12.67 15.23 -26.11
C ALA A 235 12.25 16.29 -25.09
N SER A 236 11.82 17.49 -25.53
CA SER A 236 11.28 18.51 -24.62
C SER A 236 9.96 18.10 -23.97
N LEU A 237 9.10 17.38 -24.68
CA LEU A 237 7.82 16.88 -24.15
C LEU A 237 8.05 15.74 -23.16
N VAL A 238 8.91 14.78 -23.51
CA VAL A 238 9.31 13.69 -22.60
C VAL A 238 10.03 14.29 -21.40
N LYS A 239 10.89 15.30 -21.59
CA LYS A 239 11.54 15.99 -20.50
C LYS A 239 10.50 16.63 -19.59
N GLN A 240 9.54 17.38 -20.10
CA GLN A 240 8.53 18.05 -19.26
C GLN A 240 7.57 17.09 -18.55
N LEU A 241 7.07 16.06 -19.23
CA LEU A 241 6.06 15.15 -18.68
C LEU A 241 6.66 13.99 -17.89
N VAL A 242 7.90 13.60 -18.20
CA VAL A 242 8.55 12.42 -17.61
C VAL A 242 9.79 12.79 -16.83
N LEU A 243 10.79 13.48 -17.41
CA LEU A 243 12.11 13.62 -16.78
C LEU A 243 12.23 14.78 -15.77
N ASP A 244 11.49 15.87 -15.96
CA ASP A 244 11.45 17.10 -15.16
C ASP A 244 10.10 17.23 -14.41
N ALA A 245 9.17 16.28 -14.57
CA ALA A 245 7.89 16.34 -13.89
C ALA A 245 8.15 16.33 -12.37
N PRO A 246 7.65 17.33 -11.61
CA PRO A 246 7.76 17.33 -10.15
C PRO A 246 7.15 16.04 -9.63
N VAL A 247 7.75 15.46 -8.58
CA VAL A 247 7.07 14.43 -7.79
C VAL A 247 5.82 15.12 -7.25
N ILE A 248 4.66 14.74 -7.78
CA ILE A 248 3.38 15.22 -7.25
C ILE A 248 3.20 14.40 -5.98
N GLU A 249 3.50 15.03 -4.83
CA GLU A 249 2.84 14.69 -3.58
C GLU A 249 1.38 15.10 -3.78
N ASP A 250 0.47 14.13 -3.78
CA ASP A 250 -0.96 14.39 -3.85
C ASP A 250 -1.39 15.01 -2.52
N GLU A 251 -1.34 16.34 -2.42
CA GLU A 251 -2.04 17.11 -1.38
C GLU A 251 -3.51 17.31 -1.79
N ASP A 252 -4.39 16.73 -0.98
CA ASP A 252 -5.79 17.08 -0.70
C ASP A 252 -6.83 16.97 -1.84
N GLU A 253 -7.62 15.89 -1.83
CA GLU A 253 -9.07 15.94 -2.09
C GLU A 253 -9.79 14.73 -1.42
N ASP A 254 -10.33 15.01 -0.24
CA ASP A 254 -11.48 14.42 0.47
C ASP A 254 -11.40 13.00 1.07
N GLU A 255 -11.78 12.96 2.35
CA GLU A 255 -11.95 11.84 3.28
C GLU A 255 -12.78 10.69 2.69
N ASP A 256 -12.40 9.46 3.10
CA ASP A 256 -13.00 8.14 2.83
C ASP A 256 -12.37 7.39 1.63
N ASP A 257 -11.74 6.25 1.93
CA ASP A 257 -11.02 5.28 1.07
C ASP A 257 -9.49 5.53 0.91
N ILE A 258 -8.71 5.10 1.92
CA ILE A 258 -7.27 4.78 1.75
C ILE A 258 -7.05 3.35 2.26
N GLU A 259 -7.20 2.40 1.35
CA GLU A 259 -6.44 1.16 1.34
C GLU A 259 -5.55 1.20 0.08
N ASP A 260 -4.26 1.02 0.32
CA ASP A 260 -3.20 0.55 -0.56
C ASP A 260 -2.92 1.27 -1.91
N GLU A 261 -1.75 1.91 -1.96
CA GLU A 261 -0.65 1.50 -2.86
C GLU A 261 0.53 2.50 -2.76
N GLU A 262 1.49 2.17 -1.89
CA GLU A 262 2.86 2.69 -1.97
C GLU A 262 3.64 2.00 -3.10
N ASP A 263 4.13 2.76 -4.10
CA ASP A 263 5.36 2.38 -4.81
C ASP A 263 6.02 3.63 -5.45
N ILE A 264 6.79 4.36 -4.64
CA ILE A 264 7.84 5.26 -5.12
C ILE A 264 9.21 4.68 -4.75
N GLY A 265 9.66 3.73 -5.56
CA GLY A 265 11.08 3.54 -5.77
C GLY A 265 11.76 4.86 -6.19
N THR A 266 12.44 5.51 -5.24
CA THR A 266 13.66 6.29 -5.44
C THR A 266 14.59 6.09 -4.26
N SER A 267 15.75 5.50 -4.54
CA SER A 267 16.95 5.38 -3.69
C SER A 267 17.58 6.73 -3.31
N ILE A 268 16.78 7.80 -3.28
CA ILE A 268 17.17 9.12 -2.77
C ILE A 268 16.70 9.16 -1.32
N ILE A 269 17.61 8.78 -0.43
CA ILE A 269 17.42 8.94 1.00
C ILE A 269 17.46 10.45 1.27
N ASP A 270 16.34 11.01 1.72
CA ASP A 270 16.28 12.40 2.17
C ASP A 270 17.35 12.63 3.26
N PRO A 271 18.34 13.51 3.01
CA PRO A 271 19.42 13.76 3.96
C PRO A 271 18.95 14.39 5.27
N ASP A 272 17.74 14.94 5.31
CA ASP A 272 17.16 15.61 6.46
C ASP A 272 16.28 14.68 7.33
N MET A 273 16.15 13.38 6.99
CA MET A 273 15.41 12.41 7.82
C MET A 273 15.94 12.32 9.24
N GLU A 274 15.04 12.34 10.21
CA GLU A 274 15.34 12.10 11.62
C GLU A 274 15.72 10.63 11.86
N PRO A 275 16.49 10.31 12.91
CA PRO A 275 16.95 8.94 13.19
C PRO A 275 15.83 7.90 13.25
N THR A 276 14.67 8.27 13.82
CA THR A 276 13.50 7.39 13.89
C THR A 276 12.96 7.06 12.51
N GLN A 277 12.86 8.05 11.60
CA GLN A 277 12.39 7.86 10.22
C GLN A 277 13.33 6.96 9.43
N VAL A 278 14.64 7.08 9.63
CA VAL A 278 15.63 6.19 8.97
C VAL A 278 15.44 4.73 9.38
N VAL A 279 15.09 4.48 10.65
CA VAL A 279 14.85 3.12 11.15
C VAL A 279 13.52 2.57 10.67
N THR A 280 12.44 3.36 10.77
CA THR A 280 11.11 2.96 10.26
C THR A 280 11.21 2.60 8.77
N ARG A 281 11.77 3.50 7.95
CA ARG A 281 11.94 3.26 6.52
C ARG A 281 12.85 2.09 6.17
N PHE A 282 13.80 1.74 7.05
CA PHE A 282 14.61 0.53 6.87
C PHE A 282 13.80 -0.73 7.12
N MET A 283 12.93 -0.71 8.12
CA MET A 283 12.08 -1.85 8.47
C MET A 283 11.01 -2.07 7.41
N ASP A 284 10.31 -1.01 6.99
CA ASP A 284 9.30 -1.08 5.93
C ASP A 284 9.93 -1.65 4.66
N ALA A 285 11.04 -1.05 4.20
CA ALA A 285 11.77 -1.55 3.02
C ALA A 285 12.25 -3.01 3.15
N TRP A 286 12.56 -3.47 4.36
CA TRP A 286 12.98 -4.85 4.57
C TRP A 286 11.79 -5.83 4.52
N VAL A 287 10.64 -5.41 5.06
CA VAL A 287 9.40 -6.19 5.07
C VAL A 287 8.77 -6.24 3.68
N ASP A 288 8.86 -5.15 2.92
CA ASP A 288 8.32 -5.06 1.56
C ASP A 288 9.21 -5.73 0.50
N GLY A 289 10.38 -6.23 0.91
CA GLY A 289 11.39 -6.78 0.00
C GLY A 289 12.12 -5.74 -0.85
N ASP A 290 12.00 -4.43 -0.57
CA ASP A 290 12.83 -3.36 -1.16
C ASP A 290 14.24 -3.35 -0.53
N PHE A 291 14.99 -4.42 -0.80
CA PHE A 291 16.34 -4.61 -0.28
C PHE A 291 17.34 -3.60 -0.85
N ASP A 292 17.06 -3.01 -2.00
CA ASP A 292 17.82 -1.88 -2.53
C ASP A 292 17.74 -0.68 -1.58
N LEU A 293 16.53 -0.28 -1.16
CA LEU A 293 16.34 0.81 -0.21
C LEU A 293 16.89 0.46 1.18
N ALA A 294 16.60 -0.75 1.67
CA ALA A 294 17.10 -1.21 2.97
C ALA A 294 18.64 -1.16 3.03
N TYR A 295 19.33 -1.65 1.99
CA TYR A 295 20.80 -1.61 1.91
C TYR A 295 21.35 -0.17 1.90
N ASN A 296 20.68 0.73 1.18
CA ASN A 296 21.12 2.13 1.06
C ASN A 296 20.97 2.93 2.37
N LEU A 297 20.06 2.53 3.27
CA LEU A 297 19.87 3.11 4.61
C LEU A 297 20.97 2.68 5.60
N LEU A 298 21.76 1.65 5.28
CA LEU A 298 22.91 1.21 6.07
C LEU A 298 24.14 2.09 5.82
N SER A 299 24.95 2.34 6.86
CA SER A 299 26.25 3.02 6.69
C SER A 299 27.23 2.15 5.90
N ALA A 300 28.23 2.75 5.26
CA ALA A 300 29.21 1.99 4.46
C ALA A 300 30.03 0.98 5.29
N ASP A 301 30.20 1.26 6.59
CA ASP A 301 30.87 0.38 7.56
C ASP A 301 29.88 -0.43 8.42
N SER A 302 28.61 -0.50 8.02
CA SER A 302 27.56 -1.15 8.81
C SER A 302 27.80 -2.64 8.96
N SER A 303 27.67 -3.12 10.21
CA SER A 303 27.75 -4.55 10.53
C SER A 303 26.68 -5.40 9.82
N LEU A 304 25.54 -4.80 9.48
CA LEU A 304 24.43 -5.46 8.79
C LEU A 304 24.74 -5.76 7.32
N ARG A 305 25.72 -5.08 6.70
CA ARG A 305 26.17 -5.37 5.33
C ARG A 305 26.99 -6.66 5.23
N GLU A 306 27.45 -7.21 6.35
CA GLU A 306 28.30 -8.43 6.42
C GLU A 306 29.61 -8.37 5.60
N GLY A 307 29.99 -7.18 5.12
CA GLY A 307 31.09 -7.00 4.17
C GLY A 307 30.82 -7.54 2.76
N LEU A 308 29.56 -7.85 2.44
CA LEU A 308 29.09 -8.25 1.11
C LEU A 308 28.98 -7.03 0.18
N SER A 309 29.00 -7.28 -1.13
CA SER A 309 28.55 -6.28 -2.10
C SER A 309 27.02 -6.10 -2.04
N GLU A 310 26.50 -5.03 -2.62
CA GLU A 310 25.05 -4.74 -2.67
C GLU A 310 24.28 -5.89 -3.35
N GLU A 311 24.72 -6.33 -4.53
CA GLU A 311 24.13 -7.46 -5.26
C GLU A 311 24.13 -8.76 -4.43
N GLU A 312 25.25 -9.12 -3.79
CA GLU A 312 25.35 -10.31 -2.94
C GLU A 312 24.51 -10.20 -1.66
N TRP A 313 24.34 -8.99 -1.13
CA TRP A 313 23.52 -8.75 0.06
C TRP A 313 22.04 -8.94 -0.27
N ILE A 314 21.58 -8.33 -1.37
CA ILE A 314 20.19 -8.41 -1.86
C ILE A 314 19.84 -9.86 -2.23
N GLU A 315 20.64 -10.54 -3.05
CA GLU A 315 20.37 -11.93 -3.49
C GLU A 315 20.14 -12.89 -2.31
N ARG A 316 20.90 -12.72 -1.21
CA ARG A 316 20.73 -13.53 0.00
C ARG A 316 19.45 -13.23 0.76
N ARG A 317 18.96 -11.98 0.74
CA ARG A 317 17.70 -11.61 1.39
C ARG A 317 16.51 -12.04 0.54
N ASP A 318 16.59 -11.92 -0.78
CA ASP A 318 15.60 -12.48 -1.71
C ASP A 318 15.42 -13.99 -1.47
N GLU A 319 16.52 -14.76 -1.41
CA GLU A 319 16.47 -16.20 -1.11
C GLU A 319 15.85 -16.52 0.26
N TRP A 320 16.03 -15.64 1.25
CA TRP A 320 15.44 -15.80 2.57
C TRP A 320 13.95 -15.45 2.56
N PHE A 321 13.59 -14.36 1.89
CA PHE A 321 12.23 -13.83 1.79
C PHE A 321 11.30 -14.81 1.07
N ASP A 322 11.74 -15.35 -0.08
CA ASP A 322 11.04 -16.38 -0.84
C ASP A 322 10.73 -17.66 -0.02
N ALA A 323 11.51 -17.91 1.04
CA ALA A 323 11.42 -19.13 1.83
C ALA A 323 10.80 -18.95 3.20
N ALA A 324 10.85 -17.73 3.76
CA ALA A 324 10.28 -17.39 5.05
C ALA A 324 8.89 -16.74 4.93
N ASP A 325 8.56 -16.22 3.74
CA ASP A 325 7.29 -15.58 3.38
C ASP A 325 6.77 -14.64 4.49
N PRO A 326 7.54 -13.60 4.83
CA PRO A 326 7.20 -12.73 5.95
C PRO A 326 5.97 -11.89 5.64
N VAL A 327 4.95 -11.98 6.50
CA VAL A 327 3.68 -11.26 6.34
C VAL A 327 3.23 -10.61 7.65
N ARG A 328 2.24 -9.70 7.58
CA ARG A 328 1.58 -9.08 8.73
C ARG A 328 2.54 -8.49 9.76
N PHE A 329 3.51 -7.73 9.26
CA PHE A 329 4.48 -7.01 10.08
C PHE A 329 3.76 -5.97 10.94
N LYS A 330 4.07 -5.96 12.25
CA LYS A 330 3.49 -5.01 13.21
C LYS A 330 4.60 -4.35 14.02
N PRO A 331 4.83 -3.03 13.88
CA PRO A 331 5.68 -2.29 14.80
C PRO A 331 4.94 -2.06 16.13
N ASN A 332 5.49 -2.53 17.25
CA ASN A 332 4.88 -2.36 18.58
C ASN A 332 5.26 -1.02 19.22
N PHE A 333 6.53 -0.60 19.11
CA PHE A 333 6.97 0.72 19.58
C PHE A 333 8.24 1.18 18.90
N LEU A 334 8.42 2.51 18.87
CA LEU A 334 9.61 3.20 18.38
C LEU A 334 10.05 4.25 19.40
N HIS A 335 11.31 4.23 19.83
CA HIS A 335 11.83 5.18 20.82
C HIS A 335 13.29 5.57 20.59
N GLU A 336 13.56 6.87 20.40
CA GLU A 336 14.94 7.37 20.41
C GLU A 336 15.48 7.52 21.84
N ARG A 337 16.56 6.81 22.18
CA ARG A 337 17.22 6.88 23.49
C ARG A 337 17.77 8.28 23.75
N GLU A 338 17.51 8.79 24.95
CA GLU A 338 18.18 10.01 25.42
C GLU A 338 19.70 9.79 25.55
N THR A 339 20.49 10.50 24.73
CA THR A 339 21.96 10.45 24.83
C THR A 339 22.44 10.97 26.20
N GLN A 340 22.82 10.09 27.12
CA GLN A 340 23.49 10.51 28.35
C GLN A 340 24.89 11.04 28.00
N LYS A 341 25.06 12.36 28.05
CA LYS A 341 26.40 12.98 28.02
C LYS A 341 27.19 12.46 29.23
N THR A 342 28.14 11.55 29.01
CA THR A 342 29.01 11.02 30.05
C THR A 342 29.68 12.19 30.80
N GLY A 343 29.51 12.25 32.13
CA GLY A 343 30.01 13.33 32.99
C GLY A 343 31.53 13.50 33.06
N ILE A 344 32.31 12.70 32.32
CA ILE A 344 33.77 12.80 32.20
C ILE A 344 34.11 13.18 30.76
N TRP A 345 33.82 14.43 30.38
CA TRP A 345 34.36 15.01 29.16
C TRP A 345 35.74 15.63 29.47
N LEU A 346 36.81 14.95 29.07
CA LEU A 346 38.16 15.54 29.04
C LEU A 346 38.40 16.09 27.62
N PRO A 347 38.68 17.41 27.44
CA PRO A 347 39.04 17.94 26.15
C PRO A 347 40.39 17.33 25.71
N ASN A 348 40.34 16.34 24.81
CA ASN A 348 41.54 15.79 24.18
C ASN A 348 41.81 16.56 22.87
N PRO A 349 42.85 17.41 22.81
CA PRO A 349 43.18 18.18 21.60
C PRO A 349 43.69 17.32 20.44
N PHE A 350 43.82 16.01 20.61
CA PHE A 350 44.24 15.06 19.59
C PHE A 350 43.09 14.27 18.95
N SER A 351 41.84 14.43 19.42
CA SER A 351 40.66 13.83 18.80
C SER A 351 40.10 14.73 17.69
N ARG A 352 40.86 14.90 16.59
CA ARG A 352 40.27 15.39 15.33
C ARG A 352 39.65 14.19 14.62
N GLY A 353 38.33 13.98 14.75
CA GLY A 353 37.59 13.25 13.72
C GLY A 353 36.48 12.26 14.07
N ARG A 354 36.15 11.95 15.34
CA ARG A 354 34.97 11.12 15.66
C ARG A 354 34.40 11.48 17.03
N SER A 355 33.32 12.25 17.04
CA SER A 355 32.29 12.23 18.11
C SER A 355 31.08 13.08 17.66
N THR A 356 30.44 12.71 16.55
CA THR A 356 29.00 12.93 16.48
C THR A 356 28.39 11.97 17.51
N PRO A 357 27.51 12.42 18.42
CA PRO A 357 26.89 11.51 19.37
C PRO A 357 26.09 10.48 18.57
N ASP A 358 26.45 9.21 18.71
CA ASP A 358 25.69 8.11 18.11
C ASP A 358 24.23 8.23 18.59
N LYS A 359 23.29 8.25 17.65
CA LYS A 359 21.86 8.21 17.94
C LYS A 359 21.47 6.74 18.07
N VAL A 360 20.66 6.41 19.06
CA VAL A 360 20.18 5.04 19.24
C VAL A 360 18.67 5.06 19.23
N VAL A 361 18.09 4.27 18.35
CA VAL A 361 16.65 4.10 18.21
C VAL A 361 16.31 2.68 18.60
N GLU A 362 15.43 2.51 19.57
CA GLU A 362 14.89 1.21 19.97
C GLU A 362 13.57 0.93 19.25
N VAL A 363 13.38 -0.33 18.87
CA VAL A 363 12.16 -0.81 18.23
C VAL A 363 11.74 -2.14 18.81
N GLY A 364 10.47 -2.25 19.19
CA GLY A 364 9.80 -3.54 19.36
C GLY A 364 8.90 -3.79 18.17
N TRP A 365 8.93 -5.00 17.62
CA TRP A 365 8.19 -5.35 16.42
C TRP A 365 7.88 -6.84 16.39
N SER A 366 6.90 -7.23 15.57
CA SER A 366 6.55 -8.62 15.32
C SER A 366 6.25 -8.85 13.85
N ILE A 367 6.37 -10.09 13.40
CA ILE A 367 6.05 -10.50 12.04
C ILE A 367 5.59 -11.95 12.05
N GLU A 368 4.72 -12.31 11.12
CA GLU A 368 4.35 -13.70 10.87
C GLU A 368 5.31 -14.29 9.84
N LEU A 369 5.73 -15.51 10.10
CA LEU A 369 6.61 -16.28 9.23
C LEU A 369 5.92 -17.62 8.99
N ASP A 370 5.76 -18.03 7.73
CA ASP A 370 5.16 -19.32 7.39
C ASP A 370 5.94 -20.46 8.09
N ASP A 371 5.23 -21.49 8.60
CA ASP A 371 5.70 -22.44 9.60
C ASP A 371 7.05 -23.07 9.19
N ILE A 372 8.12 -22.41 9.65
CA ILE A 372 9.49 -22.81 9.49
C ILE A 372 9.71 -23.99 10.46
N SER A 373 9.16 -25.14 10.10
CA SER A 373 9.13 -26.38 10.88
C SER A 373 10.51 -26.78 11.42
N GLU A 374 10.95 -26.22 12.55
CA GLU A 374 12.14 -26.52 13.41
C GLU A 374 13.46 -26.94 12.71
N ASN A 375 13.58 -26.78 11.39
CA ASN A 375 14.52 -27.53 10.56
C ASN A 375 14.80 -26.83 9.21
N SER A 376 14.48 -25.55 9.07
CA SER A 376 14.90 -24.82 7.89
C SER A 376 16.40 -24.59 7.94
N SER A 377 17.06 -24.95 6.84
CA SER A 377 18.45 -24.65 6.57
C SER A 377 18.65 -23.20 6.14
N LEU A 378 17.74 -22.28 6.53
CA LEU A 378 17.77 -20.91 6.09
C LEU A 378 18.97 -20.18 6.70
N PRO A 379 19.68 -19.36 5.91
CA PRO A 379 20.80 -18.60 6.41
C PRO A 379 20.30 -17.59 7.46
N SER A 380 20.91 -17.58 8.64
CA SER A 380 20.67 -16.53 9.65
C SER A 380 21.02 -15.16 9.06
N LEU A 381 20.11 -14.20 9.18
CA LEU A 381 20.32 -12.81 8.80
C LEU A 381 20.69 -11.99 10.05
N PRO A 382 21.70 -11.09 9.99
CA PRO A 382 22.09 -10.27 11.13
C PRO A 382 21.05 -9.25 11.57
N GLU A 383 20.14 -8.85 10.68
CA GLU A 383 19.00 -7.98 10.97
C GLU A 383 17.77 -8.72 11.51
N LEU A 384 17.76 -10.05 11.49
CA LEU A 384 16.72 -10.88 12.08
C LEU A 384 17.21 -11.41 13.44
N PRO A 385 16.87 -10.75 14.56
CA PRO A 385 17.31 -11.14 15.89
C PRO A 385 16.62 -12.43 16.37
N GLN A 386 16.99 -12.91 17.56
CA GLN A 386 16.26 -14.04 18.15
C GLN A 386 14.91 -13.56 18.69
N ALA A 387 13.82 -14.25 18.30
CA ALA A 387 12.50 -13.96 18.83
C ALA A 387 12.48 -14.14 20.36
N THR A 388 11.89 -13.19 21.08
CA THR A 388 11.74 -13.28 22.54
C THR A 388 10.62 -14.24 22.92
N VAL A 389 9.59 -14.30 22.08
CA VAL A 389 8.46 -15.21 22.15
C VAL A 389 7.91 -15.43 20.74
N SER A 390 7.22 -16.56 20.52
CA SER A 390 6.51 -16.85 19.28
C SER A 390 5.20 -17.57 19.56
N TYR A 391 4.20 -17.34 18.71
CA TYR A 391 2.88 -17.96 18.77
C TYR A 391 2.72 -18.92 17.61
N LYS A 392 2.30 -20.15 17.93
CA LYS A 392 2.32 -21.25 16.96
C LYS A 392 1.14 -21.27 16.02
N GLU A 393 -0.02 -20.82 16.47
CA GLU A 393 -1.24 -20.89 15.65
C GLU A 393 -1.13 -20.00 14.41
N THR A 394 -0.38 -18.90 14.52
CA THR A 394 -0.26 -17.87 13.48
C THR A 394 1.15 -17.72 12.93
N GLY A 395 2.15 -18.36 13.55
CA GLY A 395 3.54 -18.18 13.19
C GLY A 395 4.10 -16.81 13.56
N ARG A 396 3.42 -16.01 14.41
CA ARG A 396 3.93 -14.70 14.84
C ARG A 396 5.15 -14.82 15.75
N HIS A 397 6.17 -14.00 15.47
CA HIS A 397 7.39 -13.90 16.26
C HIS A 397 7.61 -12.46 16.71
N TRP A 398 7.98 -12.24 17.98
CA TRP A 398 8.24 -10.90 18.54
C TRP A 398 9.72 -10.66 18.76
N PHE A 399 10.16 -9.44 18.49
CA PHE A 399 11.56 -9.03 18.51
C PHE A 399 11.74 -7.67 19.17
N TRP A 400 12.88 -7.50 19.85
CA TRP A 400 13.29 -6.21 20.41
C TRP A 400 14.71 -5.88 19.98
N THR A 401 14.85 -4.80 19.23
CA THR A 401 16.12 -4.35 18.66
C THR A 401 16.44 -2.91 19.03
N SER A 402 17.72 -2.57 18.97
CA SER A 402 18.16 -1.18 18.94
C SER A 402 19.14 -0.94 17.80
N TYR A 403 18.94 0.16 17.08
CA TYR A 403 19.74 0.58 15.94
C TYR A 403 20.62 1.74 16.36
N THR A 404 21.93 1.61 16.11
CA THR A 404 22.88 2.71 16.28
C THR A 404 23.10 3.40 14.95
N LEU A 405 22.83 4.71 14.90
CA LEU A 405 22.94 5.52 13.71
C LEU A 405 24.14 6.45 13.78
N VAL A 406 24.76 6.63 12.62
CA VAL A 406 25.87 7.57 12.38
C VAL A 406 25.48 8.56 11.30
N GLN A 407 26.06 9.76 11.36
CA GLN A 407 25.81 10.78 10.35
C GLN A 407 26.89 10.70 9.26
N GLU A 408 26.47 10.49 8.01
CA GLU A 408 27.33 10.43 6.81
C GLU A 408 26.99 11.56 5.81
N GLU A 409 27.76 11.66 4.72
CA GLU A 409 27.45 12.58 3.63
C GLU A 409 26.16 12.11 2.93
N GLY A 410 25.04 12.77 3.23
CA GLY A 410 23.71 12.36 2.76
C GLY A 410 22.72 11.92 3.86
N GLY A 411 23.01 12.20 5.14
CA GLY A 411 22.05 12.06 6.25
C GLY A 411 22.45 11.01 7.30
N TRP A 412 21.50 10.64 8.15
CA TRP A 412 21.68 9.54 9.11
C TRP A 412 21.66 8.18 8.40
N ARG A 413 22.48 7.25 8.89
CA ARG A 413 22.60 5.87 8.38
C ARG A 413 22.74 4.87 9.53
N ILE A 414 22.21 3.66 9.35
CA ILE A 414 22.27 2.59 10.35
C ILE A 414 23.64 1.92 10.31
N GLN A 415 24.41 2.03 11.39
CA GLN A 415 25.74 1.42 11.52
C GLN A 415 25.68 0.01 12.11
N SER A 416 24.77 -0.23 13.06
CA SER A 416 24.65 -1.55 13.68
C SER A 416 23.28 -1.73 14.31
N MET A 417 22.89 -2.99 14.46
CA MET A 417 21.74 -3.41 15.24
C MET A 417 22.22 -4.20 16.46
N THR A 418 21.53 -4.05 17.57
CA THR A 418 21.70 -4.85 18.78
C THR A 418 20.40 -5.60 19.06
N ASP A 419 20.50 -6.89 19.33
CA ASP A 419 19.39 -7.72 19.81
C ASP A 419 19.16 -7.46 21.32
N GLU A 420 18.26 -6.54 21.61
CA GLU A 420 17.92 -6.16 23.00
C GLU A 420 17.07 -7.23 23.68
N GLY A 421 16.29 -8.00 22.92
CA GLY A 421 15.56 -9.17 23.40
C GLY A 421 16.50 -10.21 24.01
N THR A 422 17.52 -10.63 23.28
CA THR A 422 18.57 -11.53 23.78
C THR A 422 19.35 -10.91 24.95
N ASN A 423 19.66 -9.62 24.90
CA ASN A 423 20.32 -8.93 26.02
C ASN A 423 19.47 -8.98 27.29
N ALA A 424 18.15 -8.80 27.17
CA ALA A 424 17.21 -8.82 28.28
C ALA A 424 17.20 -10.18 29.00
N GLN A 425 17.34 -11.28 28.26
CA GLN A 425 17.46 -12.64 28.81
C GLN A 425 18.69 -12.80 29.73
N GLY A 426 19.73 -11.98 29.54
CA GLY A 426 20.94 -11.95 30.38
C GLY A 426 20.82 -11.09 31.65
N ILE A 427 19.76 -10.29 31.79
CA ILE A 427 19.57 -9.41 32.94
C ILE A 427 19.09 -10.24 34.14
N PRO A 428 19.70 -10.12 35.33
CA PRO A 428 19.22 -10.84 36.51
C PRO A 428 17.78 -10.49 36.88
N VAL A 429 16.98 -11.49 37.29
CA VAL A 429 15.58 -11.34 37.75
C VAL A 429 15.33 -10.11 38.63
N ALA A 430 16.16 -9.89 39.65
CA ALA A 430 15.98 -8.76 40.57
C ALA A 430 16.17 -7.38 39.90
N GLU A 431 16.99 -7.31 38.85
CA GLU A 431 17.18 -6.09 38.05
C GLU A 431 16.04 -5.90 37.05
N LEU A 432 15.53 -6.99 36.44
CA LEU A 432 14.32 -6.93 35.58
C LEU A 432 13.12 -6.41 36.36
N GLN A 433 12.83 -7.00 37.53
CA GLN A 433 11.75 -6.55 38.42
C GLN A 433 11.91 -5.08 38.84
N LYS A 434 13.15 -4.65 39.11
CA LYS A 434 13.42 -3.25 39.46
C LYS A 434 13.15 -2.31 38.29
N ARG A 435 13.49 -2.68 37.05
CA ARG A 435 13.20 -1.88 35.86
C ARG A 435 11.69 -1.78 35.62
N ILE A 436 10.97 -2.89 35.72
CA ILE A 436 9.50 -2.91 35.61
C ILE A 436 8.87 -1.96 36.63
N GLU A 437 9.30 -2.01 37.89
CA GLU A 437 8.82 -1.09 38.93
C GLU A 437 9.12 0.38 38.61
N GLU A 438 10.29 0.67 38.04
CA GLU A 438 10.66 2.03 37.60
C GLU A 438 9.76 2.53 36.46
N HIS A 439 9.43 1.67 35.48
CA HIS A 439 8.50 1.98 34.39
C HIS A 439 7.07 2.19 34.90
N ASN A 440 6.55 1.28 35.73
CA ASN A 440 5.23 1.41 36.35
C ASN A 440 5.10 2.73 37.11
N LYS A 441 6.09 3.07 37.94
CA LYS A 441 6.09 4.33 38.68
C LYS A 441 6.11 5.55 37.76
N ARG A 442 6.85 5.48 36.65
CA ARG A 442 6.90 6.60 35.69
C ARG A 442 5.57 6.78 34.97
N ILE A 443 4.93 5.69 34.55
CA ILE A 443 3.58 5.71 33.95
C ILE A 443 2.57 6.29 34.96
N GLU A 444 2.62 5.85 36.22
CA GLU A 444 1.77 6.39 37.28
C GLU A 444 2.00 7.90 37.51
N ASP A 445 3.25 8.36 37.46
CA ASP A 445 3.60 9.78 37.58
C ASP A 445 3.10 10.62 36.40
N ILE A 446 2.97 10.04 35.20
CA ILE A 446 2.42 10.70 34.00
C ILE A 446 0.90 10.78 34.11
N THR A 447 0.23 9.65 34.33
CA THR A 447 -1.24 9.56 34.39
C THR A 447 -1.86 10.32 35.57
N LYS A 448 -1.09 10.56 36.65
CA LYS A 448 -1.51 11.47 37.74
C LYS A 448 -1.48 12.95 37.36
N LYS A 449 -0.64 13.33 36.40
CA LYS A 449 -0.41 14.73 36.02
C LYS A 449 -1.24 15.16 34.81
N HIS A 450 -1.47 14.24 33.87
CA HIS A 450 -2.13 14.50 32.60
C HIS A 450 -3.39 13.64 32.46
N LYS A 451 -4.40 14.17 31.77
CA LYS A 451 -5.60 13.43 31.36
C LYS A 451 -5.49 13.09 29.88
N PRO A 452 -6.00 11.93 29.41
CA PRO A 452 -5.96 11.54 27.99
C PRO A 452 -6.56 12.58 27.02
N THR A 453 -7.40 13.48 27.51
CA THR A 453 -8.02 14.58 26.75
C THR A 453 -7.19 15.86 26.66
N ASP A 454 -6.00 15.89 27.29
CA ASP A 454 -5.14 17.06 27.28
C ASP A 454 -4.52 17.27 25.89
N SER A 455 -4.24 18.52 25.51
CA SER A 455 -3.72 18.83 24.16
C SER A 455 -2.30 18.30 23.91
N ASP A 456 -1.55 17.99 24.96
CA ASP A 456 -0.23 17.35 24.93
C ASP A 456 -0.31 15.81 25.02
N ALA A 457 -1.51 15.23 24.92
CA ALA A 457 -1.73 13.77 24.95
C ALA A 457 -0.78 12.95 24.08
N PRO A 458 -0.56 13.30 22.80
CA PRO A 458 0.32 12.52 21.94
C PRO A 458 1.74 12.37 22.49
N GLU A 459 2.27 13.39 23.17
CA GLU A 459 3.66 13.41 23.64
C GLU A 459 3.91 12.39 24.76
N TYR A 460 3.00 12.32 25.74
CA TYR A 460 3.17 11.42 26.89
C TYR A 460 2.51 10.05 26.67
N LEU A 461 1.54 9.92 25.77
CA LEU A 461 0.96 8.61 25.40
C LEU A 461 2.00 7.74 24.69
N LEU A 462 2.80 8.33 23.79
CA LEU A 462 3.96 7.64 23.20
C LEU A 462 4.95 7.21 24.30
N GLU A 463 5.16 8.06 25.33
CA GLU A 463 6.02 7.67 26.46
C GLU A 463 5.46 6.48 27.25
N ILE A 464 4.16 6.46 27.49
CA ILE A 464 3.50 5.35 28.18
C ILE A 464 3.63 4.07 27.33
N LEU A 465 3.37 4.16 26.03
CA LEU A 465 3.41 3.02 25.10
C LEU A 465 4.78 2.34 25.07
N TRP A 466 5.86 3.07 24.76
CA TRP A 466 7.18 2.42 24.65
C TRP A 466 7.66 1.86 25.99
N ARG A 467 7.29 2.50 27.12
CA ARG A 467 7.61 1.96 28.45
C ARG A 467 6.84 0.69 28.75
N ALA A 468 5.57 0.64 28.37
CA ALA A 468 4.74 -0.53 28.52
C ALA A 468 5.28 -1.71 27.70
N MET A 469 5.61 -1.46 26.44
CA MET A 469 6.16 -2.48 25.55
C MET A 469 7.49 -3.02 26.06
N GLN A 470 8.42 -2.17 26.53
CA GLN A 470 9.66 -2.65 27.17
C GLN A 470 9.40 -3.55 28.37
N MET A 471 8.37 -3.27 29.17
CA MET A 471 8.00 -4.15 30.28
C MET A 471 7.55 -5.53 29.81
N ILE A 472 6.79 -5.63 28.71
CA ILE A 472 6.40 -6.94 28.14
C ILE A 472 7.65 -7.74 27.73
N TYR A 473 8.67 -7.11 27.13
CA TYR A 473 9.93 -7.80 26.82
C TYR A 473 10.73 -8.21 28.08
N TYR A 474 10.62 -7.45 29.18
CA TYR A 474 11.17 -7.89 30.47
C TYR A 474 10.37 -9.06 31.06
N ASP A 475 9.06 -9.08 30.86
CA ASP A 475 8.18 -10.17 31.28
C ASP A 475 8.53 -11.47 30.53
N ASP A 476 8.84 -11.42 29.22
CA ASP A 476 9.38 -12.57 28.46
C ASP A 476 10.65 -13.15 29.12
N ALA A 477 11.60 -12.28 29.48
CA ALA A 477 12.83 -12.70 30.11
C ALA A 477 12.61 -13.26 31.53
N LEU A 478 11.65 -12.70 32.26
CA LEU A 478 11.26 -13.20 33.57
C LEU A 478 10.61 -14.58 33.49
N LEU A 479 9.73 -14.82 32.53
CA LEU A 479 9.07 -16.11 32.31
C LEU A 479 10.08 -17.21 31.94
N VAL A 480 11.11 -16.88 31.16
CA VAL A 480 12.21 -17.81 30.85
C VAL A 480 13.05 -18.12 32.09
N GLN A 481 13.38 -17.11 32.90
CA GLN A 481 14.27 -17.26 34.07
C GLN A 481 13.57 -17.86 35.30
N SER A 482 12.27 -17.61 35.47
CA SER A 482 11.48 -17.96 36.65
C SER A 482 10.13 -18.59 36.27
N PRO A 483 10.12 -19.70 35.49
CA PRO A 483 8.89 -20.26 34.93
C PRO A 483 7.91 -20.83 35.97
N LEU A 484 8.31 -20.95 37.24
CA LEU A 484 7.49 -21.49 38.34
C LEU A 484 6.87 -20.39 39.22
N ASP A 485 7.07 -19.12 38.89
CA ASP A 485 6.48 -17.99 39.63
C ASP A 485 5.18 -17.56 38.95
N HIS A 486 4.05 -17.96 39.54
CA HIS A 486 2.72 -17.71 38.98
C HIS A 486 2.42 -16.22 38.79
N SER A 487 2.87 -15.35 39.71
CA SER A 487 2.57 -13.91 39.59
C SER A 487 3.15 -13.26 38.34
N ILE A 488 4.23 -13.83 37.79
CA ILE A 488 4.82 -13.32 36.54
C ILE A 488 3.89 -13.58 35.36
N TYR A 489 3.20 -14.72 35.33
CA TYR A 489 2.23 -15.02 34.26
C TYR A 489 1.03 -14.08 34.33
N VAL A 490 0.47 -13.91 35.53
CA VAL A 490 -0.66 -12.98 35.76
C VAL A 490 -0.30 -11.56 35.32
N ASP A 491 0.87 -11.05 35.73
CA ASP A 491 1.32 -9.70 35.38
C ASP A 491 1.59 -9.57 33.87
N ALA A 492 2.24 -10.58 33.26
CA ALA A 492 2.58 -10.58 31.84
C ALA A 492 1.35 -10.66 30.93
N ALA A 493 0.44 -11.60 31.20
CA ALA A 493 -0.81 -11.76 30.45
C ALA A 493 -1.69 -10.51 30.59
N SER A 494 -1.87 -10.01 31.80
CA SER A 494 -2.65 -8.77 32.03
C SER A 494 -2.07 -7.59 31.25
N ARG A 495 -0.73 -7.44 31.24
CA ARG A 495 -0.08 -6.37 30.49
C ARG A 495 -0.27 -6.53 28.98
N ALA A 496 -0.10 -7.75 28.46
CA ALA A 496 -0.30 -8.01 27.03
C ALA A 496 -1.74 -7.70 26.60
N ILE A 497 -2.74 -8.15 27.36
CA ILE A 497 -4.17 -7.87 27.10
C ILE A 497 -4.47 -6.36 27.11
N ILE A 498 -3.96 -5.62 28.11
CA ILE A 498 -4.20 -4.17 28.22
C ILE A 498 -3.69 -3.39 27.00
N PHE A 499 -2.65 -3.89 26.33
CA PHE A 499 -2.05 -3.26 25.16
C PHE A 499 -2.37 -4.00 23.86
N ASP A 500 -3.40 -4.85 23.87
CA ASP A 500 -3.91 -5.54 22.69
C ASP A 500 -2.84 -6.41 21.97
N GLU A 501 -1.97 -7.04 22.78
CA GLU A 501 -1.01 -8.06 22.35
C GLU A 501 -1.60 -9.45 22.59
N ASN A 502 -2.78 -9.71 22.02
CA ASN A 502 -3.64 -10.87 22.31
C ASN A 502 -2.94 -12.22 22.04
N GLU A 503 -2.32 -12.38 20.88
CA GLU A 503 -1.55 -13.59 20.55
C GLU A 503 -0.39 -13.83 21.52
N ARG A 504 0.26 -12.75 21.98
CA ARG A 504 1.34 -12.84 22.96
C ARG A 504 0.81 -13.24 24.34
N ALA A 505 -0.35 -12.71 24.73
CA ALA A 505 -1.05 -13.12 25.95
C ALA A 505 -1.39 -14.61 25.91
N LEU A 506 -1.87 -15.14 24.77
CA LEU A 506 -2.12 -16.57 24.58
C LEU A 506 -0.87 -17.40 24.82
N VAL A 507 0.31 -16.99 24.35
CA VAL A 507 1.56 -17.72 24.64
C VAL A 507 1.83 -17.82 26.15
N TYR A 508 1.55 -16.76 26.91
CA TYR A 508 1.73 -16.78 28.36
C TYR A 508 0.71 -17.69 29.04
N LEU A 509 -0.56 -17.53 28.71
CA LEU A 509 -1.67 -18.28 29.30
C LEU A 509 -1.60 -19.77 28.96
N GLU A 510 -1.23 -20.13 27.73
CA GLU A 510 -1.01 -21.53 27.35
C GLU A 510 0.11 -22.16 28.20
N ARG A 511 1.22 -21.45 28.42
CA ARG A 511 2.29 -21.93 29.31
C ARG A 511 1.82 -22.06 30.76
N GLU A 512 1.00 -21.11 31.23
CA GLU A 512 0.41 -21.12 32.57
C GLU A 512 -0.49 -22.35 32.78
N VAL A 513 -1.38 -22.67 31.83
CA VAL A 513 -2.26 -23.85 31.83
C VAL A 513 -1.48 -25.16 32.04
N HIS A 514 -0.27 -25.25 31.50
CA HIS A 514 0.61 -26.42 31.66
C HIS A 514 1.32 -26.42 33.01
N GLN A 515 1.67 -25.24 33.53
CA GLN A 515 2.55 -25.08 34.67
C GLN A 515 1.80 -25.01 36.02
N PHE A 516 0.54 -24.54 36.01
CA PHE A 516 -0.30 -24.31 37.19
C PHE A 516 -1.69 -24.96 37.02
N PRO A 517 -1.81 -26.29 37.26
CA PRO A 517 -3.08 -27.00 37.09
C PRO A 517 -4.22 -26.54 38.00
N GLU A 518 -3.91 -25.81 39.08
CA GLU A 518 -4.90 -25.27 40.02
C GLU A 518 -5.69 -24.10 39.41
N GLU A 519 -5.06 -23.32 38.54
CA GLU A 519 -5.64 -22.15 37.88
C GLU A 519 -6.21 -22.49 36.49
N ARG A 520 -5.98 -23.72 36.01
CA ARG A 520 -6.31 -24.20 34.65
C ARG A 520 -7.72 -23.82 34.19
N GLY A 521 -8.72 -23.94 35.06
CA GLY A 521 -10.10 -23.58 34.73
C GLY A 521 -10.22 -22.11 34.33
N GLU A 522 -9.72 -21.20 35.17
CA GLU A 522 -9.73 -19.76 34.93
C GLU A 522 -8.87 -19.37 33.73
N THR A 523 -7.64 -19.88 33.65
CA THR A 523 -6.72 -19.57 32.54
C THR A 523 -7.32 -20.01 31.19
N LEU A 524 -8.00 -21.16 31.12
CA LEU A 524 -8.70 -21.60 29.90
C LEU A 524 -9.88 -20.70 29.51
N ARG A 525 -10.57 -20.07 30.49
CA ARG A 525 -11.61 -19.06 30.17
C ARG A 525 -11.00 -17.81 29.56
N GLN A 526 -9.87 -17.35 30.11
CA GLN A 526 -9.15 -16.20 29.56
C GLN A 526 -8.64 -16.49 28.14
N ILE A 527 -8.11 -17.69 27.90
CA ILE A 527 -7.72 -18.14 26.55
C ILE A 527 -8.92 -18.12 25.61
N GLY A 528 -10.06 -18.70 26.00
CA GLY A 528 -11.27 -18.72 25.17
C GLY A 528 -11.76 -17.32 24.82
N ALA A 529 -11.79 -16.40 25.80
CA ALA A 529 -12.20 -15.02 25.56
C ALA A 529 -11.26 -14.27 24.60
N ILE A 530 -9.93 -14.44 24.73
CA ILE A 530 -8.97 -13.82 23.82
C ILE A 530 -9.06 -14.42 22.40
N GLN A 531 -9.33 -15.72 22.31
CA GLN A 531 -9.55 -16.39 21.02
C GLN A 531 -10.81 -15.87 20.32
N MET A 532 -11.89 -15.57 21.06
CA MET A 532 -13.05 -14.88 20.49
C MET A 532 -12.68 -13.49 19.96
N GLN A 533 -11.94 -12.70 20.74
CA GLN A 533 -11.48 -11.38 20.29
C GLN A 533 -10.62 -11.44 19.02
N LEU A 534 -9.77 -12.46 18.88
CA LEU A 534 -9.01 -12.69 17.65
C LEU A 534 -9.89 -13.13 16.49
N SER A 535 -10.92 -13.95 16.76
CA SER A 535 -11.91 -14.33 15.75
C SER A 535 -12.61 -13.10 15.18
N ASP A 536 -13.09 -12.21 16.05
CA ASP A 536 -13.79 -10.98 15.65
C ASP A 536 -12.87 -10.06 14.86
N HIS A 537 -11.63 -9.89 15.33
CA HIS A 537 -10.63 -9.08 14.64
C HIS A 537 -10.38 -9.56 13.21
N TYR A 538 -10.28 -10.87 12.97
CA TYR A 538 -10.10 -11.40 11.62
C TYR A 538 -11.36 -11.32 10.75
N TYR A 539 -12.57 -11.41 11.33
CA TYR A 539 -13.78 -11.12 10.57
C TYR A 539 -13.88 -9.64 10.17
N GLU A 540 -13.38 -8.72 11.01
CA GLU A 540 -13.30 -7.29 10.66
C GLU A 540 -12.25 -7.02 9.56
N GLU A 541 -11.06 -7.63 9.63
CA GLU A 541 -10.02 -7.51 8.60
C GLU A 541 -10.43 -8.12 7.24
N GLU A 542 -11.37 -9.08 7.20
CA GLU A 542 -11.93 -9.60 5.93
C GLU A 542 -12.54 -8.47 5.07
N GLU A 543 -13.15 -7.47 5.70
CA GLU A 543 -13.78 -6.36 4.99
C GLU A 543 -12.75 -5.46 4.26
N GLU A 544 -11.47 -5.55 4.63
CA GLU A 544 -10.34 -4.75 4.13
C GLU A 544 -9.53 -5.47 3.01
N GLU A 545 -9.90 -6.72 2.62
CA GLU A 545 -9.28 -7.54 1.54
C GLU A 545 -7.72 -7.65 1.55
N GLU A 546 -7.03 -7.39 2.67
CA GLU A 546 -5.55 -7.30 2.73
C GLU A 546 -4.85 -8.67 2.58
N TYR A 547 -5.37 -9.74 3.22
CA TYR A 547 -4.83 -11.10 3.13
C TYR A 547 -5.92 -12.14 2.81
N GLY A 548 -5.61 -13.09 1.92
CA GLY A 548 -6.61 -14.00 1.32
C GLY A 548 -7.13 -15.16 2.18
N ASP A 549 -6.90 -15.15 3.50
CA ASP A 549 -7.23 -16.26 4.42
C ASP A 549 -7.91 -15.84 5.75
N GLU A 550 -8.38 -14.60 5.89
CA GLU A 550 -8.95 -14.08 7.14
C GLU A 550 -10.16 -14.87 7.65
N GLU A 551 -11.12 -15.21 6.79
CA GLU A 551 -12.32 -15.98 7.19
C GLU A 551 -11.94 -17.36 7.76
N GLU A 552 -10.97 -18.05 7.15
CA GLU A 552 -10.50 -19.35 7.64
C GLU A 552 -9.81 -19.21 9.00
N ARG A 553 -9.10 -18.11 9.22
CA ARG A 553 -8.40 -17.81 10.47
C ARG A 553 -9.35 -17.40 11.58
N ALA A 554 -10.35 -16.58 11.26
CA ALA A 554 -11.43 -16.21 12.17
C ALA A 554 -12.15 -17.46 12.68
N GLU A 555 -12.62 -18.31 11.76
CA GLU A 555 -13.28 -19.57 12.09
C GLU A 555 -12.36 -20.49 12.93
N ARG A 556 -11.06 -20.52 12.60
CA ARG A 556 -10.09 -21.30 13.37
C ARG A 556 -9.98 -20.84 14.83
N PHE A 557 -9.94 -19.53 15.08
CA PHE A 557 -9.93 -19.00 16.44
C PHE A 557 -11.25 -19.21 17.16
N ARG A 558 -12.38 -19.15 16.46
CA ARG A 558 -13.71 -19.50 16.97
C ARG A 558 -13.77 -20.94 17.47
N GLU A 559 -13.30 -21.90 16.66
CA GLU A 559 -13.22 -23.32 17.05
C GLU A 559 -12.33 -23.53 18.28
N LEU A 560 -11.19 -22.83 18.34
CA LEU A 560 -10.28 -22.89 19.48
C LEU A 560 -10.92 -22.31 20.74
N ALA A 561 -11.65 -21.20 20.63
CA ALA A 561 -12.37 -20.59 21.73
C ALA A 561 -13.40 -21.56 22.32
N GLU A 562 -14.23 -22.19 21.48
CA GLU A 562 -15.20 -23.19 21.91
C GLU A 562 -14.52 -24.34 22.66
N ALA A 563 -13.44 -24.87 22.08
CA ALA A 563 -12.70 -25.97 22.68
C ALA A 563 -12.12 -25.60 24.06
N SER A 564 -11.53 -24.41 24.17
CA SER A 564 -10.97 -23.88 25.42
C SER A 564 -12.04 -23.68 26.50
N LEU A 565 -13.20 -23.12 26.14
CA LEU A 565 -14.31 -22.88 27.06
C LEU A 565 -14.97 -24.18 27.52
N ARG A 566 -15.19 -25.14 26.62
CA ARG A 566 -15.69 -26.48 26.98
C ARG A 566 -14.70 -27.23 27.86
N GLU A 567 -13.40 -27.13 27.57
CA GLU A 567 -12.39 -27.72 28.45
C GLU A 567 -12.40 -27.06 29.83
N SER A 568 -12.48 -25.73 29.90
CA SER A 568 -12.58 -24.99 31.15
C SER A 568 -13.74 -25.50 32.02
N LEU A 569 -14.94 -25.63 31.45
CA LEU A 569 -16.12 -26.14 32.16
C LEU A 569 -15.98 -27.59 32.63
N SER A 570 -15.18 -28.40 31.93
CA SER A 570 -14.87 -29.77 32.35
C SER A 570 -13.93 -29.81 33.57
N VAL A 571 -13.09 -28.79 33.73
CA VAL A 571 -12.15 -28.62 34.85
C VAL A 571 -12.84 -27.95 36.04
N GLU A 572 -13.58 -26.86 35.77
CA GLU A 572 -14.25 -26.04 36.75
C GLU A 572 -15.62 -25.57 36.23
N ASN A 573 -16.69 -26.04 36.86
CA ASN A 573 -18.04 -25.57 36.58
C ASN A 573 -18.22 -24.15 37.15
N SER A 574 -18.31 -23.14 36.28
CA SER A 574 -18.35 -21.72 36.65
C SER A 574 -19.42 -20.97 35.85
N ALA A 575 -20.02 -19.95 36.47
CA ALA A 575 -21.02 -19.10 35.80
C ALA A 575 -20.40 -18.37 34.60
N THR A 576 -19.21 -17.79 34.76
CA THR A 576 -18.48 -17.09 33.70
C THR A 576 -18.14 -18.01 32.52
N GLY A 577 -17.72 -19.26 32.77
CA GLY A 577 -17.44 -20.20 31.68
C GLY A 577 -18.69 -20.57 30.88
N HIS A 578 -19.84 -20.68 31.55
CA HIS A 578 -21.13 -20.89 30.88
C HIS A 578 -21.59 -19.68 30.09
N LEU A 579 -21.39 -18.46 30.62
CA LEU A 579 -21.71 -17.22 29.93
C LEU A 579 -20.90 -17.07 28.65
N LEU A 580 -19.57 -17.23 28.71
CA LEU A 580 -18.70 -17.11 27.54
C LEU A 580 -19.03 -18.16 26.47
N LEU A 581 -19.35 -19.40 26.86
CA LEU A 581 -19.72 -20.42 25.89
C LEU A 581 -21.11 -20.16 25.28
N ALA A 582 -22.05 -19.65 26.06
CA ALA A 582 -23.37 -19.28 25.55
C ALA A 582 -23.27 -18.12 24.54
N ASP A 583 -22.47 -17.09 24.84
CA ASP A 583 -22.20 -15.94 23.97
C ASP A 583 -21.71 -16.41 22.58
N LEU A 584 -20.64 -17.22 22.57
CA LEU A 584 -20.11 -17.84 21.35
C LEU A 584 -21.19 -18.61 20.57
N LEU A 585 -22.01 -19.42 21.25
CA LEU A 585 -23.06 -20.21 20.59
C LEU A 585 -24.19 -19.33 20.03
N ILE A 586 -24.52 -18.22 20.68
CA ILE A 586 -25.55 -17.28 20.22
C ILE A 586 -25.14 -16.64 18.89
N GLU A 587 -23.87 -16.25 18.75
CA GLU A 587 -23.35 -15.64 17.52
C GLU A 587 -23.51 -16.55 16.29
N SER A 588 -23.48 -17.88 16.45
CA SER A 588 -23.68 -18.82 15.33
C SER A 588 -25.07 -18.67 14.70
N GLY A 589 -26.08 -18.34 15.51
CA GLY A 589 -27.49 -18.26 15.12
C GLY A 589 -28.16 -19.59 14.78
N ASP A 590 -27.48 -20.73 14.88
CA ASP A 590 -28.05 -22.05 14.54
C ASP A 590 -29.02 -22.52 15.65
N ASP A 591 -30.18 -23.07 15.25
CA ASP A 591 -31.24 -23.48 16.20
C ASP A 591 -30.74 -24.45 17.30
N ASP A 592 -29.86 -25.39 16.93
CA ASP A 592 -29.26 -26.38 17.85
C ASP A 592 -28.28 -25.70 18.83
N ASP A 593 -27.52 -24.71 18.38
CA ASP A 593 -26.56 -23.96 19.21
C ASP A 593 -27.28 -22.99 20.15
N LEU A 594 -28.38 -22.38 19.70
CA LEU A 594 -29.25 -21.55 20.55
C LEU A 594 -29.91 -22.37 21.67
N ASP A 595 -30.29 -23.63 21.41
CA ASP A 595 -30.79 -24.55 22.44
C ASP A 595 -29.70 -24.86 23.47
N GLU A 596 -28.46 -25.11 23.04
CA GLU A 596 -27.33 -25.34 23.95
C GLU A 596 -26.95 -24.07 24.73
N ALA A 597 -26.98 -22.90 24.09
CA ALA A 597 -26.74 -21.62 24.74
C ALA A 597 -27.75 -21.35 25.86
N GLU A 598 -29.05 -21.57 25.62
CA GLU A 598 -30.10 -21.42 26.64
C GLU A 598 -29.86 -22.34 27.85
N ASP A 599 -29.46 -23.59 27.60
CA ASP A 599 -29.09 -24.54 28.67
C ASP A 599 -27.89 -24.02 29.49
N HIS A 600 -26.86 -23.47 28.84
CA HIS A 600 -25.71 -22.86 29.51
C HIS A 600 -26.07 -21.62 30.32
N LEU A 601 -26.92 -20.73 29.79
CA LEU A 601 -27.42 -19.56 30.50
C LEU A 601 -28.20 -19.95 31.76
N HIS A 602 -29.01 -21.01 31.70
CA HIS A 602 -29.68 -21.55 32.88
C HIS A 602 -28.70 -22.15 33.90
N GLN A 603 -27.66 -22.86 33.46
CA GLN A 603 -26.59 -23.32 34.37
C GLN A 603 -25.89 -22.13 35.04
N ALA A 604 -25.53 -21.09 34.27
CA ALA A 604 -24.93 -19.88 34.82
C ALA A 604 -25.82 -19.21 35.88
N GLN A 605 -27.14 -19.13 35.61
CA GLN A 605 -28.12 -18.56 36.53
C GLN A 605 -28.21 -19.31 37.87
N GLU A 606 -28.03 -20.63 37.86
CA GLU A 606 -28.00 -21.44 39.08
C GLU A 606 -26.71 -21.24 39.90
N LEU A 607 -25.62 -20.85 39.24
CA LEU A 607 -24.28 -20.72 39.83
C LEU A 607 -23.99 -19.32 40.37
N THR A 608 -24.67 -18.29 39.86
CA THR A 608 -24.41 -16.91 40.25
C THR A 608 -25.50 -16.27 41.11
N THR A 609 -25.08 -15.29 41.90
CA THR A 609 -25.97 -14.31 42.55
C THR A 609 -25.54 -12.87 42.24
N ASP A 610 -24.52 -12.71 41.40
CA ASP A 610 -24.04 -11.40 40.98
C ASP A 610 -25.07 -10.72 40.07
N GLN A 611 -25.39 -9.46 40.37
CA GLN A 611 -26.44 -8.76 39.64
C GLN A 611 -26.04 -8.46 38.19
N SER A 612 -24.74 -8.28 37.93
CA SER A 612 -24.21 -8.00 36.60
C SER A 612 -24.30 -9.26 35.74
N GLU A 613 -23.86 -10.41 36.27
CA GLU A 613 -23.98 -11.70 35.56
C GLU A 613 -25.46 -12.07 35.34
N LEU A 614 -26.34 -11.87 36.32
CA LEU A 614 -27.79 -12.07 36.13
C LEU A 614 -28.38 -11.16 35.06
N THR A 615 -27.84 -9.94 34.91
CA THR A 615 -28.27 -9.00 33.87
C THR A 615 -27.83 -9.47 32.49
N LEU A 616 -26.59 -9.95 32.35
CA LEU A 616 -26.09 -10.56 31.12
C LEU A 616 -26.93 -11.79 30.74
N ILE A 617 -27.18 -12.70 31.69
CA ILE A 617 -28.04 -13.87 31.43
C ILE A 617 -29.42 -13.49 30.90
N GLU A 618 -30.08 -12.51 31.52
CA GLU A 618 -31.40 -12.06 31.06
C GLU A 618 -31.32 -11.30 29.73
N ASN A 619 -30.19 -10.68 29.41
CA ASN A 619 -29.96 -10.07 28.10
C ASN A 619 -29.88 -11.14 27.01
N ASP A 620 -29.04 -12.15 27.21
CA ASP A 620 -28.74 -13.20 26.23
C ASP A 620 -29.96 -14.11 26.01
N LEU A 621 -30.71 -14.46 27.07
CA LEU A 621 -32.00 -15.15 26.93
C LEU A 621 -33.03 -14.29 26.16
N GLY A 622 -32.99 -12.97 26.34
CA GLY A 622 -33.79 -12.02 25.60
C GLY A 622 -33.44 -11.99 24.12
N GLU A 623 -32.15 -12.06 23.78
CA GLU A 623 -31.64 -12.14 22.42
C GLU A 623 -32.03 -13.44 21.73
N ILE A 624 -31.83 -14.60 22.38
CA ILE A 624 -32.30 -15.89 21.87
C ILE A 624 -33.81 -15.85 21.58
N SER A 625 -34.59 -15.27 22.50
CA SER A 625 -36.04 -15.08 22.31
C SER A 625 -36.37 -14.19 21.11
N MET A 626 -35.57 -13.14 20.87
CA MET A 626 -35.73 -12.25 19.71
C MET A 626 -35.44 -12.96 18.39
N VAL A 627 -34.34 -13.72 18.32
CA VAL A 627 -33.96 -14.50 17.13
C VAL A 627 -35.03 -15.53 16.77
N ARG A 628 -35.61 -16.19 17.78
CA ARG A 628 -36.72 -17.15 17.60
C ARG A 628 -38.08 -16.52 17.29
N GLY A 629 -38.18 -15.18 17.33
CA GLY A 629 -39.45 -14.47 17.14
C GLY A 629 -40.43 -14.60 18.32
N GLU A 630 -39.94 -14.97 19.49
CA GLU A 630 -40.70 -15.15 20.73
C GLU A 630 -40.80 -13.83 21.51
N TYR A 631 -41.37 -12.82 20.86
CA TYR A 631 -41.31 -11.43 21.33
C TYR A 631 -41.90 -11.21 22.73
N GLU A 632 -42.94 -11.96 23.12
CA GLU A 632 -43.45 -11.86 24.50
C GLU A 632 -42.45 -12.35 25.56
N GLN A 633 -41.61 -13.34 25.23
CA GLN A 633 -40.55 -13.82 26.11
C GLN A 633 -39.42 -12.80 26.18
N ALA A 634 -38.98 -12.27 25.03
CA ALA A 634 -38.00 -11.19 24.96
C ALA A 634 -38.41 -9.97 25.80
N LEU A 635 -39.68 -9.54 25.73
CA LEU A 635 -40.22 -8.48 26.59
C LEU A 635 -40.19 -8.84 28.08
N SER A 636 -40.36 -10.11 28.43
CA SER A 636 -40.28 -10.56 29.82
C SER A 636 -38.84 -10.46 30.34
N HIS A 637 -37.87 -10.88 29.53
CA HIS A 637 -36.45 -10.78 29.85
C HIS A 637 -36.00 -9.33 30.04
N GLY A 638 -36.33 -8.44 29.10
CA GLY A 638 -36.04 -7.00 29.25
C GLY A 638 -36.67 -6.40 30.51
N LYS A 639 -37.88 -6.83 30.90
CA LYS A 639 -38.50 -6.37 32.16
C LYS A 639 -37.79 -6.88 33.40
N ARG A 640 -37.24 -8.10 33.40
CA ARG A 640 -36.44 -8.62 34.51
C ARG A 640 -35.14 -7.85 34.67
N ILE A 641 -34.48 -7.46 33.57
CA ILE A 641 -33.33 -6.54 33.65
C ILE A 641 -33.75 -5.23 34.34
N LEU A 642 -34.90 -4.66 34.00
CA LEU A 642 -35.42 -3.45 34.66
C LEU A 642 -35.86 -3.67 36.13
N GLU A 643 -36.09 -4.90 36.57
CA GLU A 643 -36.30 -5.23 37.98
C GLU A 643 -34.98 -5.26 38.76
N LEU A 644 -33.87 -5.62 38.11
CA LEU A 644 -32.51 -5.58 38.65
C LEU A 644 -31.94 -4.16 38.66
N ASP A 645 -32.03 -3.48 37.52
CA ASP A 645 -31.63 -2.09 37.30
C ASP A 645 -32.68 -1.32 36.46
N PRO A 646 -33.54 -0.53 37.12
CA PRO A 646 -34.57 0.25 36.44
C PRO A 646 -34.06 1.30 35.44
N ASP A 647 -32.78 1.69 35.55
CA ASP A 647 -32.16 2.74 34.74
C ASP A 647 -31.15 2.16 33.72
N HIS A 648 -31.26 0.87 33.38
CA HIS A 648 -30.42 0.20 32.39
C HIS A 648 -30.76 0.60 30.94
N PRO A 649 -29.91 1.34 30.21
CA PRO A 649 -30.23 1.89 28.89
C PRO A 649 -30.43 0.81 27.81
N THR A 650 -29.61 -0.24 27.81
CA THR A 650 -29.70 -1.38 26.86
C THR A 650 -31.02 -2.14 27.00
N ALA A 651 -31.51 -2.37 28.22
CA ALA A 651 -32.79 -3.03 28.45
C ALA A 651 -33.96 -2.24 27.85
N TRP A 652 -33.94 -0.91 27.97
CA TRP A 652 -34.93 -0.05 27.32
C TRP A 652 -34.83 -0.09 25.80
N TYR A 653 -33.63 -0.17 25.24
CA TYR A 653 -33.42 -0.38 23.81
C TYR A 653 -33.97 -1.74 23.35
N ASN A 654 -33.62 -2.84 24.01
CA ASN A 654 -34.09 -4.19 23.67
C ASN A 654 -35.62 -4.32 23.77
N ILE A 655 -36.23 -3.72 24.80
CA ILE A 655 -37.70 -3.63 24.90
C ILE A 655 -38.28 -2.84 23.71
N GLY A 656 -37.63 -1.75 23.32
CA GLY A 656 -38.02 -0.94 22.16
C GLY A 656 -37.97 -1.74 20.86
N LYS A 657 -36.84 -2.41 20.60
CA LYS A 657 -36.63 -3.31 19.45
C LYS A 657 -37.69 -4.40 19.42
N THR A 658 -37.97 -5.03 20.57
CA THR A 658 -39.02 -6.05 20.68
C THR A 658 -40.41 -5.50 20.33
N TYR A 659 -40.79 -4.32 20.83
CA TYR A 659 -42.06 -3.71 20.46
C TYR A 659 -42.14 -3.32 18.99
N GLN A 660 -41.03 -2.90 18.39
CA GLN A 660 -40.94 -2.59 16.97
C GLN A 660 -41.21 -3.84 16.12
N GLU A 661 -40.59 -4.97 16.44
CA GLU A 661 -40.84 -6.26 15.78
C GLU A 661 -42.29 -6.73 15.91
N MET A 662 -42.92 -6.46 17.06
CA MET A 662 -44.35 -6.74 17.28
C MET A 662 -45.30 -5.76 16.54
N GLY A 663 -44.77 -4.71 15.90
CA GLY A 663 -45.54 -3.65 15.25
C GLY A 663 -46.16 -2.62 16.20
N ASN A 664 -45.76 -2.62 17.48
CA ASN A 664 -46.23 -1.70 18.51
C ASN A 664 -45.35 -0.44 18.56
N LEU A 665 -45.42 0.38 17.50
CA LEU A 665 -44.47 1.48 17.26
C LEU A 665 -44.51 2.59 18.32
N GLU A 666 -45.66 2.84 18.96
CA GLU A 666 -45.76 3.88 19.99
C GLU A 666 -45.03 3.47 21.28
N GLU A 667 -45.17 2.21 21.68
CA GLU A 667 -44.44 1.61 22.79
C GLU A 667 -42.93 1.54 22.49
N ALA A 668 -42.56 1.16 21.26
CA ALA A 668 -41.17 1.16 20.81
C ALA A 668 -40.53 2.55 20.93
N ARG A 669 -41.20 3.59 20.41
CA ARG A 669 -40.75 4.99 20.53
C ARG A 669 -40.57 5.45 21.96
N ALA A 670 -41.47 5.06 22.85
CA ALA A 670 -41.36 5.41 24.26
C ALA A 670 -40.14 4.77 24.91
N ALA A 671 -39.87 3.50 24.59
CA ALA A 671 -38.73 2.76 25.11
C ALA A 671 -37.39 3.30 24.57
N PHE A 672 -37.27 3.55 23.26
CA PHE A 672 -36.05 4.15 22.68
C PHE A 672 -35.77 5.55 23.24
N ARG A 673 -36.80 6.39 23.42
CA ARG A 673 -36.63 7.68 24.09
C ARG A 673 -36.13 7.54 25.52
N ARG A 674 -36.60 6.53 26.24
CA ARG A 674 -36.13 6.26 27.61
C ARG A 674 -34.68 5.82 27.63
N SER A 675 -34.26 4.97 26.70
CA SER A 675 -32.86 4.59 26.51
C SER A 675 -31.97 5.81 26.27
N ILE A 676 -32.36 6.72 25.36
CA ILE A 676 -31.65 7.99 25.09
C ILE A 676 -31.61 8.93 26.30
N GLU A 677 -32.71 9.03 27.05
CA GLU A 677 -32.74 9.84 28.28
C GLU A 677 -31.73 9.36 29.33
N LEU A 678 -31.50 8.06 29.39
CA LEU A 678 -30.57 7.41 30.33
C LEU A 678 -29.13 7.47 29.82
N HIS A 679 -28.93 7.22 28.53
CA HIS A 679 -27.64 7.30 27.87
C HIS A 679 -27.74 8.09 26.56
N PRO A 680 -27.46 9.41 26.59
CA PRO A 680 -27.61 10.29 25.43
C PRO A 680 -26.73 9.95 24.23
N ASP A 681 -25.68 9.16 24.44
CA ASP A 681 -24.70 8.75 23.43
C ASP A 681 -25.02 7.37 22.82
N TYR A 682 -26.16 6.75 23.18
CA TYR A 682 -26.58 5.44 22.65
C TYR A 682 -27.14 5.57 21.23
N ILE A 683 -26.26 5.43 20.23
CA ILE A 683 -26.52 5.72 18.81
C ILE A 683 -27.63 4.82 18.25
N GLU A 684 -27.67 3.55 18.65
CA GLU A 684 -28.59 2.52 18.20
C GLU A 684 -30.06 2.90 18.49
N SER A 685 -30.31 3.54 19.63
CA SER A 685 -31.65 4.05 19.97
C SER A 685 -32.09 5.21 19.08
N TYR A 686 -31.17 6.07 18.63
CA TYR A 686 -31.51 7.11 17.65
C TYR A 686 -31.78 6.50 16.28
N ALA A 687 -30.95 5.54 15.85
CA ALA A 687 -31.10 4.85 14.58
C ALA A 687 -32.48 4.16 14.49
N ALA A 688 -32.89 3.44 15.53
CA ALA A 688 -34.19 2.78 15.58
C ALA A 688 -35.37 3.78 15.54
N LEU A 689 -35.25 4.94 16.21
CA LEU A 689 -36.26 5.99 16.09
C LEU A 689 -36.33 6.57 14.67
N VAL A 690 -35.19 6.78 14.02
CA VAL A 690 -35.13 7.25 12.62
C VAL A 690 -35.79 6.25 11.69
N GLU A 691 -35.54 4.96 11.87
CA GLU A 691 -36.18 3.88 11.09
C GLU A 691 -37.70 3.94 11.23
N ILE A 692 -38.22 4.06 12.46
CA ILE A 692 -39.66 4.17 12.70
C ILE A 692 -40.25 5.43 12.04
N PHE A 693 -39.56 6.58 12.07
CA PHE A 693 -40.07 7.80 11.45
C PHE A 693 -40.01 7.77 9.92
N THR A 694 -38.95 7.21 9.34
CA THR A 694 -38.79 7.11 7.88
C THR A 694 -39.76 6.09 7.28
N GLY A 695 -40.10 5.03 8.01
CA GLY A 695 -41.15 4.07 7.64
C GLY A 695 -42.57 4.65 7.59
N GLU A 696 -42.84 5.77 8.27
CA GLU A 696 -44.16 6.41 8.31
C GLU A 696 -44.40 7.48 7.23
N GLY A 697 -43.35 7.89 6.49
CA GLY A 697 -43.42 8.79 5.34
C GLY A 697 -43.01 10.24 5.59
#